data_AF-A0AB40CMS6-F1
#
_entry.id   AF-A0AB40CMS6-F1
#
_cell.length_a   1.000
_cell.length_b   1.000
_cell.length_c   1.000
_cell.angle_alpha   90.00
_cell.angle_beta   90.00
_cell.angle_gamma   90.00
#
_symmetry.space_group_name_H-M   'P 1'
#
loop_
_entity.id
_entity.type
_entity.pdbx_description
1 polymer ?
#
loop_
_entity_poly.entity_id
_entity_poly.type
_entity_poly.pdbx_seq_one_letter_code
_entity_poly.pdbx_strand_id
1 'polypeptide(L)'
;MDASRLLHLYRRDRRKLLEFVLSSAPAGTSSDSSLDLSSVDLDTLSIDYVLDRVQSGGGLDFSEGKKQFFDEMKFPVMLKSLPRSTFFLISNMNMSGSPPQRIPPQILSNVTYDRPSCLSKQSTPYTGPEIGQYGVEIGSGIAAAEVAQVQLGRDANLPSLGLPALRTGLSDDDVRETAYEILLASLFLSGVRVHFSEERKRSRHLKGLRSKKDVSNHRSLPTDSYSELLDIIRVQMEISESMDALIKQGLRGFCSGTMNENVDVPQIALELLTTISKSDFSNEKAYTHWHKRQVNTLEELLLGSHGFVTEQKLSSFFSELKNIRAWVSNNGSAGHVEVLTAIRRFASSLSSKPGKFGIPSETYYWTESYHLNLRLYEKFLSSVFDVLDDGQIIEVAEEIISIFKLTWPTLGITKKIHDILYCWVLFQQFTRTGEVTLLELAFFEIHKVASRSDGDVNEEAYFRSLICSAEVYCYKKKMSLVDAVFFNIKWWCGKQLEDYHLHFNEDNSAIYERMMTLATFVEECLADECRDNECSKLMDATEAASKLVQSFVEKSIQAAYKRVLDLLHIKSKTEQKHPLAILANELKLIVEKDANVFIPILSLHFPQVIMHSSRILHQLYGEQLRPFLEGVTHLSEGAISVLAAATSLERSLTKILGSMCGDGVESLCSNHLQPYQVYFAVSFLFT
;
A
#
# COMPACT_ATOMS: atom_id res chain seq x y z
N MET A 1 -5.95 -28.63 -4.88
CA MET A 1 -6.71 -29.79 -4.35
C MET A 1 -8.16 -29.67 -4.81
N ASP A 2 -8.82 -30.78 -5.15
CA ASP A 2 -10.22 -30.77 -5.62
C ASP A 2 -11.16 -30.23 -4.52
N ALA A 3 -12.09 -29.33 -4.86
CA ALA A 3 -12.94 -28.62 -3.88
C ALA A 3 -13.80 -29.58 -3.04
N SER A 4 -14.17 -30.72 -3.63
CA SER A 4 -14.86 -31.81 -2.95
C SER A 4 -14.01 -32.41 -1.82
N ARG A 5 -12.70 -32.59 -2.03
CA ARG A 5 -11.79 -33.20 -1.04
C ARG A 5 -11.60 -32.32 0.19
N LEU A 6 -11.54 -31.00 0.00
CA LEU A 6 -11.45 -30.03 1.10
C LEU A 6 -12.72 -30.02 1.95
N LEU A 7 -13.89 -30.06 1.31
CA LEU A 7 -15.18 -30.08 2.01
C LEU A 7 -15.36 -31.38 2.83
N HIS A 8 -14.88 -32.51 2.31
CA HIS A 8 -14.86 -33.77 3.05
C HIS A 8 -13.91 -33.75 4.26
N LEU A 9 -12.74 -33.12 4.13
CA LEU A 9 -11.80 -32.95 5.25
C LEU A 9 -12.40 -32.05 6.34
N TYR A 10 -12.98 -30.92 5.95
CA TYR A 10 -13.67 -30.01 6.87
C TYR A 10 -14.78 -30.72 7.66
N ARG A 11 -15.66 -31.46 6.96
CA ARG A 11 -16.72 -32.23 7.62
C ARG A 11 -16.18 -33.25 8.62
N ARG A 12 -15.13 -33.98 8.24
CA ARG A 12 -14.51 -34.99 9.11
C ARG A 12 -13.92 -34.37 10.37
N ASP A 13 -13.13 -33.30 10.22
CA ASP A 13 -12.41 -32.71 11.34
C ASP A 13 -13.39 -31.97 12.29
N ARG A 14 -14.45 -31.37 11.74
CA ARG A 14 -15.57 -30.82 12.50
C ARG A 14 -16.30 -31.88 13.33
N ARG A 15 -16.60 -33.06 12.76
CA ARG A 15 -17.23 -34.17 13.52
C ARG A 15 -16.37 -34.63 14.69
N LYS A 16 -15.07 -34.82 14.46
CA LYS A 16 -14.12 -35.21 15.52
C LYS A 16 -14.08 -34.22 16.67
N LEU A 17 -14.12 -32.92 16.36
CA LEU A 17 -14.14 -31.87 17.40
C LEU A 17 -15.43 -31.93 18.22
N LEU A 18 -16.58 -32.06 17.56
CA LEU A 18 -17.87 -32.17 18.25
C LEU A 18 -17.95 -33.45 19.10
N GLU A 19 -17.50 -34.58 18.59
CA GLU A 19 -17.39 -35.83 19.35
C GLU A 19 -16.50 -35.66 20.60
N PHE A 20 -15.35 -35.01 20.46
CA PHE A 20 -14.44 -34.73 21.57
C PHE A 20 -15.08 -33.84 22.64
N VAL A 21 -15.71 -32.73 22.22
CA VAL A 21 -16.37 -31.77 23.14
C VAL A 21 -17.53 -32.44 23.86
N LEU A 22 -18.37 -33.20 23.15
CA LEU A 22 -19.51 -33.91 23.74
C LEU A 22 -19.06 -35.05 24.67
N SER A 23 -17.93 -35.70 24.40
CA SER A 23 -17.35 -36.71 25.29
C SER A 23 -16.77 -36.13 26.60
N SER A 24 -16.46 -34.83 26.61
CA SER A 24 -15.84 -34.13 27.73
C SER A 24 -16.85 -33.36 28.61
N ALA A 25 -18.13 -33.32 28.21
CA ALA A 25 -19.16 -32.57 28.91
C ALA A 25 -19.60 -33.31 30.20
N PRO A 26 -19.65 -32.65 31.36
CA PRO A 26 -20.12 -33.27 32.61
C PRO A 26 -21.62 -33.57 32.50
N ALA A 27 -22.01 -34.81 32.78
CA ALA A 27 -23.40 -35.26 32.78
C ALA A 27 -24.22 -34.53 33.87
N GLY A 28 -24.80 -33.38 33.52
CA GLY A 28 -25.66 -32.59 34.38
C GLY A 28 -27.11 -33.10 34.41
N THR A 29 -27.45 -33.82 35.47
CA THR A 29 -28.78 -34.03 36.07
C THR A 29 -30.01 -33.86 35.16
N SER A 30 -30.30 -34.88 34.35
CA SER A 30 -31.66 -35.41 34.24
C SER A 30 -31.54 -36.93 34.08
N SER A 31 -32.33 -37.66 34.87
CA SER A 31 -32.41 -39.12 34.83
C SER A 31 -32.84 -39.59 33.44
N ASP A 32 -32.22 -40.70 33.00
CA ASP A 32 -32.43 -41.43 31.75
C ASP A 32 -31.75 -40.85 30.49
N SER A 33 -30.49 -41.23 30.30
CA SER A 33 -29.96 -41.89 29.08
C SER A 33 -28.47 -41.57 28.93
N SER A 34 -27.67 -42.60 28.70
CA SER A 34 -26.42 -42.42 27.97
C SER A 34 -26.75 -41.71 26.66
N LEU A 35 -26.17 -40.54 26.39
CA LEU A 35 -26.36 -39.81 25.14
C LEU A 35 -25.99 -40.74 23.97
N ASP A 36 -27.00 -41.32 23.32
CA ASP A 36 -26.81 -42.13 22.12
C ASP A 36 -26.55 -41.21 20.93
N LEU A 37 -25.28 -40.84 20.78
CA LEU A 37 -24.78 -39.98 19.71
C LEU A 37 -24.97 -40.60 18.31
N SER A 38 -25.36 -41.89 18.22
CA SER A 38 -25.56 -42.56 16.92
C SER A 38 -26.75 -42.03 16.12
N SER A 39 -27.73 -41.41 16.79
CA SER A 39 -28.94 -40.86 16.17
C SER A 39 -28.83 -39.40 15.72
N VAL A 40 -27.77 -38.68 16.12
CA VAL A 40 -27.65 -37.24 15.90
C VAL A 40 -26.73 -36.94 14.72
N ASP A 41 -27.28 -36.28 13.70
CA ASP A 41 -26.48 -35.77 12.58
C ASP A 41 -25.65 -34.54 13.01
N LEU A 42 -24.41 -34.80 13.43
CA LEU A 42 -23.43 -33.78 13.84
C LEU A 42 -23.13 -32.77 12.72
N ASP A 43 -23.36 -33.09 11.44
CA ASP A 43 -23.15 -32.16 10.34
C ASP A 43 -24.13 -30.97 10.38
N THR A 44 -25.25 -31.10 11.09
CA THR A 44 -26.31 -30.10 11.17
C THR A 44 -26.40 -29.39 12.52
N LEU A 45 -25.41 -29.54 13.40
CA LEU A 45 -25.41 -29.00 14.76
C LEU A 45 -24.51 -27.74 14.89
N SER A 46 -24.99 -26.64 15.50
CA SER A 46 -24.13 -25.46 15.71
C SER A 46 -23.02 -25.78 16.73
N ILE A 47 -21.77 -25.44 16.38
CA ILE A 47 -20.62 -25.62 17.27
C ILE A 47 -20.67 -24.60 18.41
N ASP A 48 -21.04 -23.36 18.10
CA ASP A 48 -21.11 -22.27 19.07
C ASP A 48 -22.18 -22.57 20.14
N TYR A 49 -23.32 -23.15 19.72
CA TYR A 49 -24.33 -23.65 20.66
C TYR A 49 -23.77 -24.71 21.61
N VAL A 50 -23.05 -25.71 21.08
CA VAL A 50 -22.50 -26.79 21.89
C VAL A 50 -21.46 -26.26 22.88
N LEU A 51 -20.59 -25.35 22.45
CA LEU A 51 -19.59 -24.72 23.32
C LEU A 51 -20.23 -23.88 24.42
N ASP A 52 -21.25 -23.08 24.10
CA ASP A 52 -21.97 -22.26 25.08
C ASP A 52 -22.69 -23.13 26.12
N ARG A 53 -23.32 -24.23 25.70
CA ARG A 53 -23.97 -25.19 26.62
C ARG A 53 -22.96 -25.92 27.51
N VAL A 54 -21.82 -26.33 26.96
CA VAL A 54 -20.75 -26.95 27.74
C VAL A 54 -20.15 -25.96 28.74
N GLN A 55 -19.98 -24.69 28.36
CA GLN A 55 -19.45 -23.66 29.24
C GLN A 55 -20.45 -23.24 30.34
N SER A 56 -21.75 -23.19 30.02
CA SER A 56 -22.81 -22.84 30.96
C SER A 56 -23.25 -23.99 31.86
N GLY A 57 -22.79 -25.23 31.61
CA GLY A 57 -23.17 -26.42 32.35
C GLY A 57 -24.64 -26.84 32.15
N GLY A 58 -25.29 -26.33 31.11
CA GLY A 58 -26.68 -26.64 30.78
C GLY A 58 -26.82 -27.93 29.98
N GLY A 59 -28.00 -28.57 30.05
CA GLY A 59 -28.33 -29.72 29.21
C GLY A 59 -28.30 -29.37 27.72
N LEU A 60 -27.90 -30.33 26.87
CA LEU A 60 -27.83 -30.18 25.43
C LEU A 60 -29.19 -30.47 24.78
N ASP A 61 -29.83 -29.45 24.19
CA ASP A 61 -30.98 -29.63 23.30
C ASP A 61 -30.53 -29.63 21.83
N PHE A 62 -30.51 -30.82 21.23
CA PHE A 62 -30.10 -30.99 19.83
C PHE A 62 -31.05 -30.31 18.83
N SER A 63 -32.33 -30.10 19.18
CA SER A 63 -33.29 -29.40 18.33
C SER A 63 -32.95 -27.92 18.23
N GLU A 64 -32.62 -27.30 19.36
CA GLU A 64 -32.19 -25.91 19.44
C GLU A 64 -30.85 -25.70 18.72
N GLY A 65 -29.88 -26.60 18.92
CA GLY A 65 -28.59 -26.55 18.23
C GLY A 65 -28.69 -26.70 16.70
N LYS A 66 -29.65 -27.50 16.21
CA LYS A 66 -29.94 -27.59 14.75
C LYS A 66 -30.59 -26.34 14.21
N LYS A 67 -31.53 -25.76 14.95
CA LYS A 67 -32.17 -24.50 14.55
C LYS A 67 -31.13 -23.39 14.42
N GLN A 68 -30.24 -23.28 15.40
CA GLN A 68 -29.18 -22.28 15.38
C GLN A 68 -28.21 -22.49 14.21
N PHE A 69 -27.86 -23.74 13.87
CA PHE A 69 -27.04 -24.04 12.69
C PHE A 69 -27.67 -23.52 11.39
N PHE A 70 -28.98 -23.74 11.20
CA PHE A 70 -29.68 -23.24 10.01
C PHE A 70 -29.87 -21.72 10.01
N ASP A 71 -29.95 -21.11 11.19
CA ASP A 71 -30.01 -19.65 11.32
C ASP A 71 -28.63 -19.01 11.03
N GLU A 72 -27.54 -19.59 11.52
CA GLU A 72 -26.15 -19.19 11.19
C GLU A 72 -25.84 -19.35 9.69
N MET A 73 -26.36 -20.40 9.04
CA MET A 73 -26.25 -20.55 7.58
C MET A 73 -26.98 -19.46 6.79
N LYS A 74 -28.10 -18.94 7.32
CA LYS A 74 -28.87 -17.87 6.68
C LYS A 74 -28.26 -16.49 6.98
N PHE A 75 -27.65 -16.34 8.14
CA PHE A 75 -27.09 -15.08 8.65
C PHE A 75 -25.69 -15.34 9.21
N PRO A 76 -24.66 -15.42 8.34
CA PRO A 76 -23.29 -15.70 8.79
C PRO A 76 -22.83 -14.63 9.78
N VAL A 77 -22.38 -15.07 10.96
CA VAL A 77 -21.87 -14.20 12.01
C VAL A 77 -20.61 -13.49 11.50
N MET A 78 -20.69 -12.17 11.32
CA MET A 78 -19.50 -11.36 11.07
C MET A 78 -18.71 -11.22 12.37
N LEU A 79 -17.50 -11.77 12.41
CA LEU A 79 -16.51 -11.61 13.50
C LEU A 79 -16.17 -10.12 13.68
N LYS A 80 -16.98 -9.37 14.41
CA LYS A 80 -16.71 -7.95 14.75
C LYS A 80 -16.09 -7.74 16.12
N SER A 81 -15.84 -8.80 16.88
CA SER A 81 -15.11 -8.73 18.14
C SER A 81 -14.48 -10.08 18.41
N LEU A 82 -13.15 -10.16 18.46
CA LEU A 82 -12.41 -11.36 18.83
C LEU A 82 -12.76 -11.72 20.29
N PRO A 83 -13.49 -12.81 20.59
CA PRO A 83 -13.50 -13.38 21.92
C PRO A 83 -12.22 -14.22 22.06
N ARG A 84 -11.67 -14.29 23.27
CA ARG A 84 -10.37 -14.89 23.61
C ARG A 84 -10.26 -16.42 23.42
N SER A 85 -11.21 -17.06 22.73
CA SER A 85 -11.34 -18.52 22.66
C SER A 85 -11.98 -19.02 21.37
N THR A 86 -11.57 -18.51 20.20
CA THR A 86 -11.94 -19.10 18.89
C THR A 86 -10.97 -20.21 18.51
N PHE A 87 -11.51 -21.40 18.24
CA PHE A 87 -10.76 -22.55 17.72
C PHE A 87 -10.89 -22.59 16.20
N PHE A 88 -9.80 -22.34 15.48
CA PHE A 88 -9.77 -22.49 14.04
C PHE A 88 -9.50 -23.95 13.67
N LEU A 89 -10.34 -24.53 12.81
CA LEU A 89 -10.03 -25.80 12.17
C LEU A 89 -8.83 -25.60 11.23
N ILE A 90 -7.89 -26.53 11.25
CA ILE A 90 -6.67 -26.50 10.43
C ILE A 90 -7.05 -26.71 8.96
N SER A 91 -7.46 -25.64 8.28
CA SER A 91 -7.41 -25.52 6.83
C SER A 91 -6.35 -24.48 6.51
N ASN A 92 -5.31 -24.89 5.78
CA ASN A 92 -4.12 -24.09 5.47
C ASN A 92 -4.44 -22.63 5.17
N MET A 93 -4.04 -21.74 6.09
CA MET A 93 -4.15 -20.28 5.99
C MET A 93 -3.55 -19.73 4.68
N ASN A 94 -2.55 -20.43 4.14
CA ASN A 94 -1.84 -20.08 2.90
C ASN A 94 -2.68 -20.30 1.62
N MET A 95 -3.88 -20.88 1.70
CA MET A 95 -4.75 -21.14 0.53
C MET A 95 -5.97 -20.21 0.43
N SER A 96 -6.30 -19.50 1.52
CA SER A 96 -7.22 -18.37 1.44
C SER A 96 -6.37 -17.15 1.10
N GLY A 97 -6.59 -16.57 -0.08
CA GLY A 97 -5.94 -15.31 -0.46
C GLY A 97 -6.15 -14.23 0.61
N SER A 98 -5.34 -13.17 0.54
CA SER A 98 -5.46 -12.04 1.44
C SER A 98 -6.88 -11.47 1.37
N PRO A 99 -7.54 -11.18 2.52
CA PRO A 99 -8.82 -10.49 2.50
C PRO A 99 -8.66 -9.11 1.83
N PRO A 100 -9.69 -8.60 1.12
CA PRO A 100 -9.65 -7.26 0.52
C PRO A 100 -9.24 -6.23 1.57
N GLN A 101 -8.22 -5.43 1.28
CA GLN A 101 -7.68 -4.45 2.23
C GLN A 101 -8.30 -3.07 2.04
N ARG A 102 -9.04 -2.85 0.95
CA ARG A 102 -9.87 -1.66 0.77
C ARG A 102 -10.89 -1.54 1.90
N ILE A 103 -10.96 -0.35 2.46
CA ILE A 103 -12.02 0.01 3.41
C ILE A 103 -13.33 -0.05 2.61
N PRO A 104 -14.32 -0.86 3.03
CA PRO A 104 -15.59 -0.91 2.32
C PRO A 104 -16.23 0.48 2.34
N PRO A 105 -16.95 0.86 1.26
CA PRO A 105 -17.64 2.16 1.21
C PRO A 105 -18.52 2.32 2.45
N GLN A 106 -18.44 3.50 3.08
CA GLN A 106 -19.04 3.69 4.40
C GLN A 106 -20.58 3.64 4.30
N ILE A 107 -21.17 2.50 4.67
CA ILE A 107 -22.62 2.38 4.89
C ILE A 107 -22.91 2.99 6.26
N LEU A 108 -23.41 4.22 6.29
CA LEU A 108 -23.55 4.97 7.53
C LEU A 108 -24.73 4.49 8.39
N SER A 109 -24.43 3.66 9.39
CA SER A 109 -25.16 3.63 10.66
C SER A 109 -24.60 4.72 11.58
N ASN A 110 -25.49 5.58 12.10
CA ASN A 110 -25.22 6.78 12.89
C ASN A 110 -23.99 6.67 13.82
N VAL A 111 -23.01 7.56 13.65
CA VAL A 111 -22.02 7.88 14.70
C VAL A 111 -22.03 9.38 14.93
N THR A 112 -22.38 9.74 16.17
CA THR A 112 -22.32 11.09 16.72
C THR A 112 -20.86 11.55 16.78
N TYR A 113 -20.58 12.74 16.26
CA TYR A 113 -19.26 13.36 16.34
C TYR A 113 -18.96 13.78 17.78
N ASP A 114 -18.08 13.06 18.46
CA ASP A 114 -17.30 13.62 19.57
C ASP A 114 -15.86 13.85 19.10
N ARG A 115 -15.46 15.11 19.24
CA ARG A 115 -14.18 15.69 18.85
C ARG A 115 -13.09 15.29 19.85
N PRO A 116 -11.94 14.71 19.44
CA PRO A 116 -10.79 14.63 20.33
C PRO A 116 -10.01 15.95 20.28
N SER A 117 -10.08 16.69 21.37
CA SER A 117 -9.21 17.81 21.69
C SER A 117 -7.75 17.34 21.78
N CYS A 118 -6.83 18.05 21.13
CA CYS A 118 -5.39 17.93 21.37
C CYS A 118 -5.06 18.07 22.86
N LEU A 119 -4.33 17.09 23.41
CA LEU A 119 -3.65 17.22 24.69
C LEU A 119 -2.16 16.95 24.49
N SER A 120 -1.41 18.04 24.48
CA SER A 120 0.03 18.13 24.64
C SER A 120 0.50 17.38 25.89
N LYS A 121 1.40 16.41 25.73
CA LYS A 121 2.17 15.86 26.86
C LYS A 121 3.45 16.68 27.03
N GLN A 122 3.42 17.58 28.00
CA GLN A 122 4.61 18.17 28.60
C GLN A 122 5.39 17.10 29.39
N SER A 123 6.70 17.27 29.39
CA SER A 123 7.73 16.43 30.00
C SER A 123 7.94 16.67 31.51
N THR A 124 8.59 15.68 32.14
CA THR A 124 9.40 15.65 33.40
C THR A 124 8.73 15.19 34.71
N PRO A 125 9.48 14.66 35.71
CA PRO A 125 10.60 13.70 35.65
C PRO A 125 10.54 12.55 36.71
N TYR A 126 11.48 11.61 36.58
CA TYR A 126 11.91 10.51 37.46
C TYR A 126 11.55 10.55 38.97
N THR A 127 11.10 9.39 39.51
CA THR A 127 11.60 8.76 40.76
C THR A 127 11.29 7.25 40.73
N GLY A 128 12.27 6.38 40.96
CA GLY A 128 12.08 4.92 41.13
C GLY A 128 11.96 4.50 42.61
N PRO A 129 12.26 3.24 42.97
CA PRO A 129 11.59 2.01 42.56
C PRO A 129 11.10 1.21 43.79
N GLU A 130 10.05 0.39 43.67
CA GLU A 130 9.73 -0.63 44.68
C GLU A 130 9.41 -2.01 44.07
N ILE A 131 9.83 -2.99 44.86
CA ILE A 131 10.07 -4.40 44.60
C ILE A 131 8.76 -5.19 44.74
N GLY A 132 8.50 -6.11 43.82
CA GLY A 132 7.41 -7.09 43.91
C GLY A 132 7.79 -8.40 43.25
N GLN A 133 8.26 -9.34 44.06
CA GLN A 133 8.52 -10.74 43.70
C GLN A 133 7.24 -11.46 43.31
N TYR A 134 7.22 -12.17 42.16
CA TYR A 134 6.46 -13.41 42.01
C TYR A 134 7.25 -14.39 41.14
N GLY A 135 7.37 -15.62 41.66
CA GLY A 135 8.23 -16.68 41.15
C GLY A 135 7.72 -17.31 39.86
N VAL A 136 8.69 -17.77 39.06
CA VAL A 136 8.51 -18.60 37.87
C VAL A 136 8.83 -20.03 38.27
N GLU A 137 7.84 -20.92 38.20
CA GLU A 137 8.10 -22.36 38.05
C GLU A 137 8.34 -22.67 36.57
N ILE A 138 9.47 -23.32 36.32
CA ILE A 138 10.02 -23.66 35.02
C ILE A 138 9.39 -24.99 34.56
N GLY A 139 8.52 -24.93 33.56
CA GLY A 139 8.08 -26.08 32.77
C GLY A 139 8.88 -26.13 31.46
N SER A 140 9.83 -27.06 31.38
CA SER A 140 10.67 -27.33 30.22
C SER A 140 9.86 -27.86 29.04
N GLY A 141 10.01 -27.23 27.87
CA GLY A 141 9.36 -27.63 26.62
C GLY A 141 9.93 -26.85 25.44
N ILE A 142 11.10 -27.27 24.97
CA ILE A 142 11.73 -26.78 23.74
C ILE A 142 10.86 -27.23 22.56
N ALA A 143 10.04 -26.33 22.05
CA ALA A 143 9.56 -26.38 20.67
C ALA A 143 10.29 -25.28 19.91
N ALA A 144 11.01 -25.67 18.86
CA ALA A 144 11.67 -24.78 17.94
C ALA A 144 10.69 -23.68 17.52
N ALA A 145 11.06 -22.43 17.78
CA ALA A 145 10.37 -21.28 17.24
C ALA A 145 10.47 -21.38 15.72
N GLU A 146 9.43 -21.91 15.08
CA GLU A 146 9.16 -21.64 13.68
C GLU A 146 9.27 -20.14 13.49
N VAL A 147 10.23 -19.76 12.65
CA VAL A 147 10.40 -18.40 12.16
C VAL A 147 9.06 -17.98 11.59
N ALA A 148 8.33 -17.15 12.33
CA ALA A 148 7.19 -16.45 11.79
C ALA A 148 7.68 -15.76 10.51
N GLN A 149 7.11 -16.13 9.36
CA GLN A 149 7.32 -15.41 8.11
C GLN A 149 6.98 -13.95 8.38
N VAL A 150 8.01 -13.11 8.48
CA VAL A 150 7.86 -11.67 8.61
C VAL A 150 7.31 -11.20 7.27
N GLN A 151 6.02 -10.87 7.27
CA GLN A 151 5.39 -10.15 6.16
C GLN A 151 6.18 -8.86 5.91
N LEU A 152 6.55 -8.62 4.66
CA LEU A 152 7.19 -7.38 4.18
C LEU A 152 6.56 -6.18 4.91
N GLY A 153 7.39 -5.36 5.57
CA GLY A 153 6.98 -4.48 6.67
C GLY A 153 5.69 -3.70 6.41
N ARG A 154 4.57 -4.20 6.94
CA ARG A 154 3.22 -3.58 6.90
C ARG A 154 3.16 -2.23 7.63
N ASP A 155 4.18 -1.88 8.41
CA ASP A 155 4.18 -0.72 9.32
C ASP A 155 4.75 0.58 8.71
N ALA A 156 5.25 0.58 7.47
CA ALA A 156 5.69 1.80 6.80
C ALA A 156 4.60 2.31 5.85
N ASN A 157 3.62 3.05 6.38
CA ASN A 157 2.66 3.80 5.57
C ASN A 157 3.44 4.67 4.57
N LEU A 158 3.29 4.37 3.27
CA LEU A 158 3.87 5.19 2.21
C LEU A 158 3.36 6.63 2.38
N PRO A 159 4.24 7.66 2.35
CA PRO A 159 3.78 9.02 2.52
C PRO A 159 2.88 9.41 1.34
N SER A 160 1.94 10.33 1.58
CA SER A 160 1.14 10.85 0.48
C SER A 160 2.05 11.59 -0.51
N LEU A 161 1.63 11.63 -1.78
CA LEU A 161 2.36 12.30 -2.85
C LEU A 161 2.64 13.80 -2.57
N GLY A 162 1.92 14.39 -1.61
CA GLY A 162 2.18 15.76 -1.16
C GLY A 162 1.45 16.81 -1.98
N LEU A 163 0.47 16.42 -2.79
CA LEU A 163 -0.40 17.35 -3.52
C LEU A 163 -1.06 18.35 -2.56
N PRO A 164 -1.26 19.62 -2.96
CA PRO A 164 -1.98 20.61 -2.17
C PRO A 164 -3.28 20.04 -1.58
N ALA A 165 -3.51 20.31 -0.29
CA ALA A 165 -4.69 19.79 0.43
C ALA A 165 -5.98 20.42 -0.10
N LEU A 166 -7.05 19.61 -0.18
CA LEU A 166 -8.37 20.08 -0.55
C LEU A 166 -8.97 20.93 0.59
N ARG A 167 -9.58 22.07 0.25
CA ARG A 167 -10.14 23.03 1.22
C ARG A 167 -11.56 22.66 1.64
N THR A 168 -12.30 22.01 0.76
CA THR A 168 -13.75 21.77 0.87
C THR A 168 -14.13 20.49 1.62
N GLY A 169 -13.13 19.73 2.09
CA GLY A 169 -13.33 18.51 2.86
C GLY A 169 -13.93 17.35 2.05
N LEU A 170 -13.72 17.35 0.72
CA LEU A 170 -14.07 16.23 -0.16
C LEU A 170 -13.41 14.94 0.35
N SER A 171 -14.23 13.90 0.51
CA SER A 171 -13.78 12.56 0.89
C SER A 171 -13.21 11.80 -0.30
N ASP A 172 -12.60 10.65 -0.04
CA ASP A 172 -12.10 9.75 -1.08
C ASP A 172 -13.23 9.23 -1.99
N ASP A 173 -14.38 8.92 -1.39
CA ASP A 173 -15.61 8.53 -2.07
C ASP A 173 -16.14 9.65 -2.97
N ASP A 174 -16.13 10.89 -2.47
CA ASP A 174 -16.53 12.06 -3.24
C ASP A 174 -15.67 12.23 -4.51
N VAL A 175 -14.35 12.12 -4.37
CA VAL A 175 -13.43 12.21 -5.53
C VAL A 175 -13.68 11.07 -6.51
N ARG A 176 -13.92 9.85 -6.02
CA ARG A 176 -14.20 8.68 -6.87
C ARG A 176 -15.49 8.84 -7.67
N GLU A 177 -16.57 9.25 -7.01
CA GLU A 177 -17.87 9.45 -7.67
C GLU A 177 -17.83 10.61 -8.68
N THR A 178 -17.16 11.73 -8.34
CA THR A 178 -16.93 12.85 -9.27
C THR A 178 -16.08 12.43 -10.46
N ALA A 179 -15.05 11.58 -10.28
CA ALA A 179 -14.27 11.06 -11.39
C ALA A 179 -15.16 10.26 -12.36
N TYR A 180 -16.05 9.41 -11.86
CA TYR A 180 -17.00 8.67 -12.71
C TYR A 180 -17.94 9.58 -13.52
N GLU A 181 -18.41 10.68 -12.92
CA GLU A 181 -19.22 11.70 -13.63
C GLU A 181 -18.47 12.31 -14.81
N ILE A 182 -17.20 12.66 -14.60
CA ILE A 182 -16.33 13.23 -15.63
C ILE A 182 -16.09 12.22 -16.75
N LEU A 183 -15.85 10.95 -16.41
CA LEU A 183 -15.68 9.88 -17.40
C LEU A 183 -16.88 9.75 -18.32
N LEU A 184 -18.09 9.71 -17.73
CA LEU A 184 -19.32 9.63 -18.51
C LEU A 184 -19.49 10.86 -19.39
N ALA A 185 -19.30 12.07 -18.84
CA ALA A 185 -19.38 13.30 -19.61
C ALA A 185 -18.41 13.33 -20.81
N SER A 186 -17.13 12.99 -20.59
CA SER A 186 -16.13 12.89 -21.65
C SER A 186 -16.50 11.84 -22.70
N LEU A 187 -17.08 10.70 -22.29
CA LEU A 187 -17.55 9.68 -23.22
C LEU A 187 -18.72 10.19 -24.08
N PHE A 188 -19.71 10.87 -23.49
CA PHE A 188 -20.83 11.42 -24.24
C PHE A 188 -20.38 12.49 -25.25
N LEU A 189 -19.40 13.32 -24.89
CA LEU A 189 -18.84 14.36 -25.78
C LEU A 189 -18.02 13.78 -26.94
N SER A 190 -17.37 12.63 -26.73
CA SER A 190 -16.58 11.97 -27.78
C SER A 190 -17.42 11.42 -28.94
N GLY A 191 -18.76 11.46 -28.84
CA GLY A 191 -19.66 11.01 -29.90
C GLY A 191 -19.73 9.48 -30.05
N VAL A 192 -19.10 8.72 -29.15
CA VAL A 192 -19.24 7.26 -29.08
C VAL A 192 -20.69 6.93 -28.74
N ARG A 193 -21.45 6.43 -29.73
CA ARG A 193 -22.86 6.04 -29.56
C ARG A 193 -22.95 4.81 -28.66
N VAL A 194 -23.04 4.98 -27.35
CA VAL A 194 -23.39 3.91 -26.42
C VAL A 194 -24.92 3.79 -26.39
N HIS A 195 -25.46 2.65 -26.82
CA HIS A 195 -26.88 2.35 -26.64
C HIS A 195 -27.11 1.93 -25.19
N PHE A 196 -27.58 2.85 -24.36
CA PHE A 196 -28.10 2.52 -23.03
C PHE A 196 -29.44 1.81 -23.20
N SER A 197 -29.43 0.48 -23.21
CA SER A 197 -30.67 -0.29 -23.23
C SER A 197 -31.40 -0.08 -21.90
N GLU A 198 -32.47 0.71 -21.93
CA GLU A 198 -33.47 0.69 -20.86
C GLU A 198 -34.07 -0.72 -20.77
N GLU A 199 -33.97 -1.31 -19.57
CA GLU A 199 -34.71 -2.47 -19.09
C GLU A 199 -34.59 -3.81 -19.84
N ARG A 200 -33.82 -4.75 -19.24
CA ARG A 200 -34.31 -6.11 -19.00
C ARG A 200 -33.80 -6.63 -17.65
N LYS A 201 -34.71 -6.71 -16.68
CA LYS A 201 -34.54 -7.49 -15.44
C LYS A 201 -34.08 -8.92 -15.76
N ARG A 202 -32.80 -9.23 -15.57
CA ARG A 202 -32.32 -10.58 -15.23
C ARG A 202 -31.04 -10.47 -14.40
N SER A 203 -31.17 -10.76 -13.12
CA SER A 203 -30.07 -11.06 -12.21
C SER A 203 -29.28 -12.28 -12.73
N ARG A 204 -28.20 -12.04 -13.49
CA ARG A 204 -27.13 -13.03 -13.64
C ARG A 204 -26.13 -12.76 -12.53
N HIS A 205 -26.28 -13.54 -11.46
CA HIS A 205 -25.25 -13.70 -10.46
C HIS A 205 -23.95 -14.08 -11.16
N LEU A 206 -22.86 -13.38 -10.82
CA LEU A 206 -21.49 -13.65 -11.23
C LEU A 206 -21.14 -15.12 -10.91
N LYS A 207 -21.39 -16.00 -11.88
CA LYS A 207 -20.92 -17.39 -11.84
C LYS A 207 -19.78 -17.52 -12.84
N GLY A 208 -18.57 -17.57 -12.31
CA GLY A 208 -17.43 -18.22 -12.92
C GLY A 208 -16.67 -17.37 -13.93
N LEU A 209 -15.76 -16.52 -13.43
CA LEU A 209 -14.51 -16.24 -14.13
C LEU A 209 -13.75 -17.58 -14.26
N ARG A 210 -13.94 -18.26 -15.38
CA ARG A 210 -13.11 -19.39 -15.82
C ARG A 210 -12.64 -19.11 -17.24
N SER A 211 -11.35 -18.81 -17.32
CA SER A 211 -10.42 -19.05 -18.44
C SER A 211 -11.03 -19.67 -19.69
N LYS A 212 -11.04 -18.90 -20.78
CA LYS A 212 -11.04 -19.47 -22.13
C LYS A 212 -9.92 -18.84 -22.95
N LYS A 213 -8.94 -19.69 -23.24
CA LYS A 213 -7.81 -19.47 -24.13
C LYS A 213 -8.28 -19.33 -25.59
N ASP A 214 -7.54 -18.48 -26.29
CA ASP A 214 -7.31 -18.39 -27.75
C ASP A 214 -8.49 -17.99 -28.65
N VAL A 215 -8.38 -16.83 -29.32
CA VAL A 215 -7.80 -16.69 -30.69
C VAL A 215 -7.72 -15.20 -31.06
N SER A 216 -6.56 -14.77 -31.55
CA SER A 216 -6.26 -13.43 -32.08
C SER A 216 -7.16 -13.03 -33.25
N ASN A 217 -7.58 -11.76 -33.29
CA ASN A 217 -7.54 -10.92 -34.50
C ASN A 217 -7.91 -9.46 -34.15
N HIS A 218 -7.05 -8.53 -34.55
CA HIS A 218 -7.36 -7.09 -34.57
C HIS A 218 -8.63 -6.83 -35.40
N ARG A 219 -9.69 -6.36 -34.74
CA ARG A 219 -10.88 -5.84 -35.43
C ARG A 219 -11.55 -4.76 -34.58
N SER A 220 -11.90 -3.65 -35.24
CA SER A 220 -12.64 -2.51 -34.70
C SER A 220 -13.75 -2.90 -33.71
N LEU A 221 -13.72 -2.31 -32.51
CA LEU A 221 -14.66 -2.56 -31.42
C LEU A 221 -16.13 -2.37 -31.88
N PRO A 222 -17.00 -3.38 -31.74
CA PRO A 222 -18.45 -3.21 -31.87
C PRO A 222 -18.98 -2.36 -30.71
N THR A 223 -20.03 -1.59 -30.97
CA THR A 223 -20.72 -0.71 -30.02
C THR A 223 -21.16 -1.37 -28.70
N ASP A 224 -21.42 -2.68 -28.72
CA ASP A 224 -21.77 -3.47 -27.51
C ASP A 224 -20.60 -3.58 -26.51
N SER A 225 -19.35 -3.44 -26.97
CA SER A 225 -18.14 -3.60 -26.15
C SER A 225 -17.96 -2.47 -25.11
N TYR A 226 -18.43 -1.24 -25.39
CA TYR A 226 -18.29 -0.13 -24.45
C TYR A 226 -19.27 -0.22 -23.28
N SER A 227 -20.46 -0.81 -23.48
CA SER A 227 -21.42 -1.00 -22.38
C SER A 227 -20.86 -1.98 -21.35
N GLU A 228 -20.26 -3.09 -21.81
CA GLU A 228 -19.64 -4.08 -20.93
C GLU A 228 -18.45 -3.49 -20.17
N LEU A 229 -17.57 -2.73 -20.85
CA LEU A 229 -16.45 -2.06 -20.21
C LEU A 229 -16.90 -1.00 -19.19
N LEU A 230 -17.97 -0.25 -19.48
CA LEU A 230 -18.53 0.71 -18.52
C LEU A 230 -19.12 0.04 -17.29
N ASP A 231 -19.75 -1.13 -17.44
CA ASP A 231 -20.26 -1.91 -16.31
C ASP A 231 -19.10 -2.42 -15.45
N ILE A 232 -17.98 -2.83 -16.07
CA ILE A 232 -16.76 -3.20 -15.34
C ILE A 232 -16.19 -1.99 -14.59
N ILE A 233 -16.01 -0.85 -15.26
CA ILE A 233 -15.51 0.38 -14.63
C ILE A 233 -16.41 0.80 -13.46
N ARG A 234 -17.73 0.76 -13.64
CA ARG A 234 -18.70 1.07 -12.60
C ARG A 234 -18.51 0.21 -11.36
N VAL A 235 -18.33 -1.10 -11.54
CA VAL A 235 -18.09 -2.05 -10.43
C VAL A 235 -16.73 -1.78 -9.78
N GLN A 236 -15.67 -1.59 -10.55
CA GLN A 236 -14.32 -1.32 -10.03
C GLN A 236 -14.22 0.02 -9.30
N MET A 237 -15.02 1.01 -9.71
CA MET A 237 -15.16 2.31 -9.02
C MET A 237 -16.26 2.30 -7.94
N GLU A 238 -16.86 1.15 -7.65
CA GLU A 238 -17.88 0.96 -6.60
C GLU A 238 -19.08 1.90 -6.73
N ILE A 239 -19.48 2.23 -7.97
CA ILE A 239 -20.61 3.12 -8.26
C ILE A 239 -21.90 2.30 -8.29
N SER A 240 -22.92 2.73 -7.55
CA SER A 240 -24.24 2.07 -7.56
C SER A 240 -24.94 2.21 -8.91
N GLU A 241 -25.73 1.20 -9.32
CA GLU A 241 -26.53 1.25 -10.54
C GLU A 241 -27.51 2.44 -10.55
N SER A 242 -28.09 2.76 -9.39
CA SER A 242 -28.96 3.93 -9.25
C SER A 242 -28.23 5.26 -9.48
N MET A 243 -27.00 5.39 -8.97
CA MET A 243 -26.20 6.60 -9.18
C MET A 243 -25.76 6.71 -10.65
N ASP A 244 -25.32 5.62 -11.25
CA ASP A 244 -24.97 5.56 -12.67
C ASP A 244 -26.15 5.99 -13.57
N ALA A 245 -27.34 5.46 -13.34
CA ALA A 245 -28.55 5.84 -14.08
C ALA A 245 -28.87 7.33 -13.94
N LEU A 246 -28.73 7.88 -12.73
CA LEU A 246 -28.96 9.31 -12.45
C LEU A 246 -27.96 10.21 -13.18
N ILE A 247 -26.68 9.86 -13.13
CA ILE A 247 -25.62 10.62 -13.81
C ILE A 247 -25.87 10.60 -15.33
N LYS A 248 -26.15 9.41 -15.89
CA LYS A 248 -26.49 9.27 -17.31
C LYS A 248 -27.72 10.11 -17.67
N GLN A 249 -28.77 10.11 -16.86
CA GLN A 249 -29.97 10.93 -17.07
C GLN A 249 -29.63 12.43 -17.06
N GLY A 250 -28.88 12.90 -16.06
CA GLY A 250 -28.49 14.32 -15.95
C GLY A 250 -27.64 14.79 -17.13
N LEU A 251 -26.76 13.94 -17.65
CA LEU A 251 -25.89 14.27 -18.78
C LEU A 251 -26.53 14.12 -20.16
N ARG A 252 -27.74 13.53 -20.29
CA ARG A 252 -28.43 13.38 -21.60
C ARG A 252 -28.63 14.71 -22.34
N GLY A 253 -28.92 15.79 -21.60
CA GLY A 253 -29.14 17.12 -22.16
C GLY A 253 -27.85 17.88 -22.50
N PHE A 254 -26.76 17.53 -21.83
CA PHE A 254 -25.49 18.25 -21.89
C PHE A 254 -24.90 18.29 -23.30
N CYS A 255 -25.05 17.21 -24.08
CA CYS A 255 -24.38 17.05 -25.39
C CYS A 255 -25.12 17.66 -26.58
N SER A 256 -26.34 18.18 -26.39
CA SER A 256 -27.13 18.76 -27.49
C SER A 256 -26.75 20.21 -27.82
N GLY A 257 -25.98 20.89 -26.97
CA GLY A 257 -25.66 22.33 -27.11
C GLY A 257 -24.18 22.70 -27.29
N THR A 258 -23.24 21.82 -26.96
CA THR A 258 -21.82 22.16 -26.71
C THR A 258 -20.80 21.43 -27.59
N MET A 259 -21.17 21.01 -28.81
CA MET A 259 -20.32 20.13 -29.66
C MET A 259 -18.95 20.71 -30.10
N ASN A 260 -18.58 21.94 -29.74
CA ASN A 260 -17.34 22.59 -30.17
C ASN A 260 -16.55 23.32 -29.06
N GLU A 261 -16.96 23.25 -27.79
CA GLU A 261 -16.27 23.92 -26.68
C GLU A 261 -15.55 22.91 -25.78
N ASN A 262 -14.34 23.27 -25.30
CA ASN A 262 -13.61 22.46 -24.34
C ASN A 262 -14.41 22.38 -23.03
N VAL A 263 -14.91 21.18 -22.71
CA VAL A 263 -15.66 20.95 -21.47
C VAL A 263 -14.71 20.76 -20.30
N ASP A 264 -14.95 21.55 -19.26
CA ASP A 264 -14.26 21.50 -17.97
C ASP A 264 -15.14 20.88 -16.86
N VAL A 265 -14.50 20.55 -15.74
CA VAL A 265 -15.16 19.93 -14.58
C VAL A 265 -16.27 20.82 -13.98
N PRO A 266 -16.10 22.16 -13.81
CA PRO A 266 -17.18 23.01 -13.33
C PRO A 266 -18.44 22.99 -14.19
N GLN A 267 -18.32 22.96 -15.52
CA GLN A 267 -19.47 22.89 -16.42
C GLN A 267 -20.27 21.59 -16.23
N ILE A 268 -19.57 20.46 -16.07
CA ILE A 268 -20.20 19.15 -15.81
C ILE A 268 -20.98 19.18 -14.48
N ALA A 269 -20.34 19.64 -13.40
CA ALA A 269 -20.98 19.71 -12.08
C ALA A 269 -22.18 20.67 -12.06
N LEU A 270 -22.09 21.81 -12.76
CA LEU A 270 -23.20 22.74 -12.91
C LEU A 270 -24.35 22.15 -13.71
N GLU A 271 -24.07 21.40 -14.77
CA GLU A 271 -25.12 20.73 -15.54
C GLU A 271 -25.88 19.71 -14.70
N LEU A 272 -25.15 18.89 -13.95
CA LEU A 272 -25.75 17.91 -13.04
C LEU A 272 -26.60 18.59 -11.96
N LEU A 273 -26.13 19.70 -11.38
CA LEU A 273 -26.91 20.50 -10.43
C LEU A 273 -28.16 21.15 -11.03
N THR A 274 -28.16 21.46 -12.33
CA THR A 274 -29.34 22.03 -13.00
C THR A 274 -30.36 20.98 -13.43
N THR A 275 -29.90 19.77 -13.76
CA THR A 275 -30.75 18.73 -14.37
C THR A 275 -31.29 17.74 -13.36
N ILE A 276 -30.51 17.39 -12.33
CA ILE A 276 -30.90 16.40 -11.32
C ILE A 276 -31.58 17.11 -10.14
N SER A 277 -32.77 16.60 -9.78
CA SER A 277 -33.62 17.13 -8.73
C SER A 277 -33.69 16.22 -7.51
N LYS A 278 -34.17 16.73 -6.38
CA LYS A 278 -34.41 15.91 -5.18
C LYS A 278 -35.37 14.72 -5.44
N SER A 279 -36.33 14.89 -6.35
CA SER A 279 -37.30 13.85 -6.71
C SER A 279 -36.69 12.64 -7.42
N ASP A 280 -35.51 12.79 -8.01
CA ASP A 280 -34.83 11.68 -8.70
C ASP A 280 -34.17 10.71 -7.72
N PHE A 281 -34.04 11.09 -6.44
CA PHE A 281 -33.43 10.25 -5.40
C PHE A 281 -34.49 9.51 -4.58
N SER A 282 -34.22 8.23 -4.32
CA SER A 282 -35.02 7.40 -3.40
C SER A 282 -34.84 7.79 -1.93
N ASN A 283 -33.72 8.43 -1.59
CA ASN A 283 -33.34 8.77 -0.22
C ASN A 283 -32.85 10.22 -0.12
N GLU A 284 -33.43 10.99 0.79
CA GLU A 284 -33.03 12.37 1.07
C GLU A 284 -31.56 12.49 1.50
N LYS A 285 -31.03 11.51 2.22
CA LYS A 285 -29.60 11.49 2.60
C LYS A 285 -28.70 11.35 1.37
N ALA A 286 -29.09 10.54 0.40
CA ALA A 286 -28.33 10.35 -0.83
C ALA A 286 -28.30 11.64 -1.67
N TYR A 287 -29.44 12.32 -1.80
CA TYR A 287 -29.50 13.65 -2.42
C TYR A 287 -28.63 14.67 -1.68
N THR A 288 -28.69 14.70 -0.35
CA THR A 288 -27.92 15.64 0.48
C THR A 288 -26.41 15.42 0.29
N HIS A 289 -25.98 14.15 0.26
CA HIS A 289 -24.58 13.79 0.03
C HIS A 289 -24.12 14.19 -1.37
N TRP A 290 -24.86 13.78 -2.40
CA TRP A 290 -24.60 14.13 -3.80
C TRP A 290 -24.53 15.65 -3.99
N HIS A 291 -25.52 16.39 -3.47
CA HIS A 291 -25.57 17.85 -3.59
C HIS A 291 -24.36 18.50 -2.93
N LYS A 292 -24.03 18.08 -1.71
CA LYS A 292 -22.84 18.55 -0.99
C LYS A 292 -21.55 18.28 -1.79
N ARG A 293 -21.42 17.08 -2.39
CA ARG A 293 -20.28 16.72 -3.26
C ARG A 293 -20.15 17.66 -4.45
N GLN A 294 -21.24 17.92 -5.17
CA GLN A 294 -21.24 18.83 -6.32
C GLN A 294 -20.82 20.25 -5.92
N VAL A 295 -21.40 20.77 -4.84
CA VAL A 295 -21.10 22.12 -4.33
C VAL A 295 -19.65 22.24 -3.87
N ASN A 296 -19.16 21.26 -3.10
CA ASN A 296 -17.78 21.23 -2.64
C ASN A 296 -16.79 21.11 -3.81
N THR A 297 -17.10 20.31 -4.83
CA THR A 297 -16.28 20.19 -6.05
C THR A 297 -16.18 21.54 -6.75
N LEU A 298 -17.31 22.23 -6.96
CA LEU A 298 -17.32 23.56 -7.58
C LEU A 298 -16.57 24.60 -6.74
N GLU A 299 -16.74 24.57 -5.42
CA GLU A 299 -16.07 25.50 -4.52
C GLU A 299 -14.55 25.29 -4.52
N GLU A 300 -14.08 24.04 -4.57
CA GLU A 300 -12.65 23.70 -4.66
C GLU A 300 -12.02 24.23 -5.95
N LEU A 301 -12.74 24.12 -7.07
CA LEU A 301 -12.29 24.53 -8.40
C LEU A 301 -12.34 26.05 -8.60
N LEU A 302 -13.37 26.72 -8.06
CA LEU A 302 -13.64 28.13 -8.34
C LEU A 302 -13.07 29.10 -7.30
N LEU A 303 -12.83 28.67 -6.06
CA LEU A 303 -12.20 29.50 -5.01
C LEU A 303 -10.68 29.27 -4.89
N GLY A 304 -10.09 28.52 -5.82
CA GLY A 304 -8.66 28.19 -5.82
C GLY A 304 -7.75 29.37 -6.18
N SER A 305 -8.22 30.35 -6.98
CA SER A 305 -7.32 31.32 -7.59
C SER A 305 -7.97 32.66 -7.99
N HIS A 306 -7.50 33.73 -7.32
CA HIS A 306 -7.60 35.17 -7.60
C HIS A 306 -8.85 35.98 -7.14
N GLY A 307 -8.55 36.96 -6.27
CA GLY A 307 -9.21 38.27 -6.19
C GLY A 307 -10.22 38.38 -5.04
N PHE A 308 -9.80 39.00 -3.93
CA PHE A 308 -10.56 39.13 -2.67
C PHE A 308 -12.04 39.52 -2.85
N VAL A 309 -12.36 40.42 -3.79
CA VAL A 309 -13.72 40.92 -4.01
C VAL A 309 -14.61 39.92 -4.76
N THR A 310 -14.07 39.17 -5.71
CA THR A 310 -14.81 38.15 -6.47
C THR A 310 -15.03 36.89 -5.64
N GLU A 311 -14.04 36.56 -4.79
CA GLU A 311 -14.12 35.46 -3.81
C GLU A 311 -15.26 35.68 -2.79
N GLN A 312 -15.49 36.90 -2.30
CA GLN A 312 -16.58 37.18 -1.35
C GLN A 312 -17.97 36.93 -1.94
N LYS A 313 -18.23 37.37 -3.17
CA LYS A 313 -19.53 37.14 -3.85
C LYS A 313 -19.75 35.66 -4.15
N LEU A 314 -18.73 34.96 -4.66
CA LEU A 314 -18.81 33.52 -4.87
C LEU A 314 -19.02 32.76 -3.57
N SER A 315 -18.33 33.14 -2.50
CA SER A 315 -18.51 32.56 -1.17
C SER A 315 -19.95 32.71 -0.67
N SER A 316 -20.62 33.85 -0.94
CA SER A 316 -22.06 33.98 -0.62
C SER A 316 -22.94 33.02 -1.41
N PHE A 317 -22.69 32.83 -2.71
CA PHE A 317 -23.43 31.88 -3.53
C PHE A 317 -23.21 30.42 -3.07
N PHE A 318 -21.98 30.05 -2.71
CA PHE A 318 -21.69 28.73 -2.15
C PHE A 318 -22.30 28.51 -0.77
N SER A 319 -22.36 29.56 0.06
CA SER A 319 -23.03 29.49 1.37
C SER A 319 -24.54 29.25 1.22
N GLU A 320 -25.16 29.86 0.21
CA GLU A 320 -26.56 29.62 -0.13
C GLU A 320 -26.78 28.19 -0.64
N LEU A 321 -25.94 27.70 -1.56
CA LEU A 321 -25.99 26.31 -2.05
C LEU A 321 -25.83 25.29 -0.91
N LYS A 322 -24.90 25.51 0.02
CA LYS A 322 -24.68 24.62 1.17
C LYS A 322 -25.87 24.54 2.12
N ASN A 323 -26.76 25.54 2.13
CA ASN A 323 -27.99 25.49 2.93
C ASN A 323 -29.06 24.65 2.23
N ILE A 324 -28.87 23.34 2.24
CA ILE A 324 -29.73 22.36 1.53
C ILE A 324 -31.20 22.49 1.94
N ARG A 325 -31.50 22.81 3.21
CA ARG A 325 -32.90 23.00 3.66
C ARG A 325 -33.56 24.19 2.99
N ALA A 326 -32.88 25.34 2.94
CA ALA A 326 -33.37 26.52 2.23
C ALA A 326 -33.43 26.27 0.72
N TRP A 327 -32.40 25.63 0.17
CA TRP A 327 -32.29 25.28 -1.24
C TRP A 327 -33.45 24.37 -1.69
N VAL A 328 -33.73 23.28 -0.97
CA VAL A 328 -34.83 22.38 -1.32
C VAL A 328 -36.19 23.06 -1.18
N SER A 329 -36.35 23.94 -0.19
CA SER A 329 -37.63 24.64 0.05
C SER A 329 -37.94 25.72 -0.99
N ASN A 330 -36.92 26.31 -1.61
CA ASN A 330 -37.05 27.35 -2.65
C ASN A 330 -36.87 26.82 -4.08
N ASN A 331 -36.82 25.50 -4.25
CA ASN A 331 -36.49 24.85 -5.52
C ASN A 331 -37.42 25.32 -6.66
N GLY A 332 -36.83 25.82 -7.75
CA GLY A 332 -37.56 26.37 -8.90
C GLY A 332 -37.94 27.86 -8.80
N SER A 333 -37.54 28.57 -7.75
CA SER A 333 -37.67 30.04 -7.69
C SER A 333 -36.64 30.75 -8.58
N ALA A 334 -36.93 31.99 -8.99
CA ALA A 334 -36.04 32.80 -9.82
C ALA A 334 -34.62 32.95 -9.21
N GLY A 335 -34.51 32.93 -7.88
CA GLY A 335 -33.23 33.02 -7.17
C GLY A 335 -32.32 31.81 -7.40
N HIS A 336 -32.86 30.59 -7.51
CA HIS A 336 -32.06 29.38 -7.80
C HIS A 336 -31.37 29.46 -9.15
N VAL A 337 -32.14 29.87 -10.16
CA VAL A 337 -31.63 30.04 -11.52
C VAL A 337 -30.60 31.16 -11.53
N GLU A 338 -30.82 32.24 -10.79
CA GLU A 338 -29.88 33.36 -10.69
C GLU A 338 -28.53 32.95 -10.08
N VAL A 339 -28.53 32.20 -8.97
CA VAL A 339 -27.32 31.70 -8.30
C VAL A 339 -26.52 30.77 -9.23
N LEU A 340 -27.16 29.74 -9.79
CA LEU A 340 -26.48 28.82 -10.70
C LEU A 340 -25.99 29.52 -11.98
N THR A 341 -26.77 30.47 -12.51
CA THR A 341 -26.34 31.28 -13.66
C THR A 341 -25.17 32.19 -13.31
N ALA A 342 -25.11 32.75 -12.10
CA ALA A 342 -24.00 33.56 -11.64
C ALA A 342 -22.70 32.75 -11.52
N ILE A 343 -22.78 31.55 -10.92
CA ILE A 343 -21.63 30.63 -10.84
C ILE A 343 -21.21 30.18 -12.24
N ARG A 344 -22.17 29.84 -13.13
CA ARG A 344 -21.90 29.47 -14.52
C ARG A 344 -21.19 30.59 -15.29
N ARG A 345 -21.64 31.84 -15.17
CA ARG A 345 -20.94 32.99 -15.78
C ARG A 345 -19.51 33.12 -15.28
N PHE A 346 -19.27 32.88 -13.99
CA PHE A 346 -17.93 32.94 -13.42
C PHE A 346 -17.04 31.80 -13.96
N ALA A 347 -17.55 30.56 -13.96
CA ALA A 347 -16.85 29.41 -14.52
C ALA A 347 -16.51 29.64 -16.01
N SER A 348 -17.47 30.09 -16.83
CA SER A 348 -17.22 30.41 -18.24
C SER A 348 -16.17 31.51 -18.42
N SER A 349 -16.17 32.53 -17.55
CA SER A 349 -15.15 33.58 -17.58
C SER A 349 -13.74 33.08 -17.26
N LEU A 350 -13.61 32.06 -16.40
CA LEU A 350 -12.32 31.42 -16.14
C LEU A 350 -11.91 30.52 -17.30
N SER A 351 -12.86 29.78 -17.85
CA SER A 351 -12.67 28.85 -18.98
C SER A 351 -12.24 29.57 -20.26
N SER A 352 -12.68 30.82 -20.45
CA SER A 352 -12.26 31.65 -21.58
C SER A 352 -10.84 32.21 -21.45
N LYS A 353 -10.20 32.09 -20.28
CA LYS A 353 -8.81 32.54 -20.13
C LYS A 353 -7.89 31.57 -20.89
N PRO A 354 -6.87 32.08 -21.60
CA PRO A 354 -5.92 31.22 -22.27
C PRO A 354 -5.16 30.37 -21.24
N GLY A 355 -4.79 29.17 -21.67
CA GLY A 355 -3.82 28.34 -20.98
C GLY A 355 -2.48 29.07 -20.76
N LYS A 356 -1.71 28.61 -19.77
CA LYS A 356 -0.44 29.24 -19.37
C LYS A 356 0.72 28.78 -20.24
N PHE A 357 0.67 27.55 -20.74
CA PHE A 357 1.77 26.89 -21.45
C PHE A 357 1.58 26.85 -22.96
N GLY A 358 0.40 27.21 -23.49
CA GLY A 358 0.12 27.23 -24.91
C GLY A 358 -0.11 25.85 -25.51
N ILE A 359 -0.50 24.88 -24.69
CA ILE A 359 -0.76 23.50 -25.14
C ILE A 359 -2.14 23.44 -25.84
N PRO A 360 -2.31 22.67 -26.93
CA PRO A 360 -3.61 22.51 -27.57
C PRO A 360 -4.67 22.00 -26.58
N SER A 361 -5.83 22.68 -26.53
CA SER A 361 -6.93 22.38 -25.59
C SER A 361 -6.62 22.65 -24.12
N GLU A 362 -5.50 23.30 -23.80
CA GLU A 362 -5.18 23.72 -22.44
C GLU A 362 -6.27 24.65 -21.90
N THR A 363 -6.78 24.32 -20.72
CA THR A 363 -7.72 25.18 -20.01
C THR A 363 -7.07 25.78 -18.77
N TYR A 364 -7.64 26.88 -18.29
CA TYR A 364 -7.24 27.53 -17.03
C TYR A 364 -7.13 26.55 -15.85
N TYR A 365 -8.02 25.54 -15.79
CA TYR A 365 -8.08 24.60 -14.67
C TYR A 365 -6.93 23.58 -14.66
N TRP A 366 -6.22 23.40 -15.78
CA TRP A 366 -5.06 22.51 -15.84
C TRP A 366 -3.95 22.93 -14.89
N THR A 367 -3.80 24.23 -14.65
CA THR A 367 -2.73 24.78 -13.79
C THR A 367 -3.24 25.22 -12.42
N GLU A 368 -4.45 25.76 -12.35
CA GLU A 368 -4.97 26.31 -11.09
C GLU A 368 -5.65 25.27 -10.21
N SER A 369 -6.06 24.15 -10.79
CA SER A 369 -6.76 23.06 -10.08
C SER A 369 -6.16 21.69 -10.33
N TYR A 370 -4.89 21.63 -10.77
CA TYR A 370 -4.20 20.38 -11.05
C TYR A 370 -4.28 19.40 -9.87
N HIS A 371 -4.21 19.89 -8.63
CA HIS A 371 -4.21 19.03 -7.44
C HIS A 371 -5.52 18.25 -7.26
N LEU A 372 -6.66 18.77 -7.70
CA LEU A 372 -7.92 18.02 -7.74
C LEU A 372 -7.96 17.13 -8.98
N ASN A 373 -7.55 17.63 -10.14
CA ASN A 373 -7.56 16.87 -11.39
C ASN A 373 -6.69 15.60 -11.33
N LEU A 374 -5.49 15.69 -10.74
CA LEU A 374 -4.61 14.53 -10.55
C LEU A 374 -5.23 13.50 -9.60
N ARG A 375 -5.92 13.95 -8.53
CA ARG A 375 -6.63 13.05 -7.61
C ARG A 375 -7.82 12.34 -8.27
N LEU A 376 -8.55 13.05 -9.13
CA LEU A 376 -9.63 12.46 -9.94
C LEU A 376 -9.04 11.38 -10.87
N TYR A 377 -7.92 11.67 -11.54
CA TYR A 377 -7.27 10.70 -12.42
C TYR A 377 -6.66 9.50 -11.66
N GLU A 378 -6.12 9.72 -10.47
CA GLU A 378 -5.63 8.66 -9.57
C GLU A 378 -6.75 7.64 -9.24
N LYS A 379 -8.01 8.08 -9.13
CA LYS A 379 -9.16 7.18 -8.94
C LYS A 379 -9.44 6.30 -10.13
N PHE A 380 -9.27 6.80 -11.35
CA PHE A 380 -9.35 5.96 -12.54
C PHE A 380 -8.26 4.91 -12.55
N LEU A 381 -7.01 5.30 -12.33
CA LEU A 381 -5.89 4.35 -12.29
C LEU A 381 -6.04 3.32 -11.18
N SER A 382 -6.60 3.70 -10.02
CA SER A 382 -6.86 2.75 -8.93
C SER A 382 -7.96 1.73 -9.26
N SER A 383 -8.82 2.02 -10.23
CA SER A 383 -9.90 1.10 -10.66
C SER A 383 -9.45 0.01 -11.64
N VAL A 384 -8.17 -0.01 -12.04
CA VAL A 384 -7.62 -1.10 -12.87
C VAL A 384 -7.28 -2.34 -12.05
N PHE A 385 -7.18 -2.21 -10.72
CA PHE A 385 -6.99 -3.34 -9.82
C PHE A 385 -8.33 -3.96 -9.45
N ASP A 386 -8.37 -5.28 -9.35
CA ASP A 386 -9.59 -6.01 -8.99
C ASP A 386 -10.03 -5.65 -7.57
N VAL A 387 -11.27 -5.15 -7.44
CA VAL A 387 -11.90 -4.82 -6.16
C VAL A 387 -11.98 -6.01 -5.18
N LEU A 388 -11.94 -7.25 -5.67
CA LEU A 388 -11.95 -8.47 -4.84
C LEU A 388 -10.55 -9.00 -4.54
N ASP A 389 -9.57 -8.68 -5.39
CA ASP A 389 -8.17 -9.05 -5.23
C ASP A 389 -7.27 -7.87 -5.62
N ASP A 390 -6.99 -7.05 -4.60
CA ASP A 390 -6.20 -5.83 -4.70
C ASP A 390 -4.82 -6.03 -5.36
N GLY A 391 -4.27 -7.25 -5.35
CA GLY A 391 -2.98 -7.58 -5.97
C GLY A 391 -3.03 -7.78 -7.48
N GLN A 392 -4.21 -7.94 -8.08
CA GLN A 392 -4.37 -8.28 -9.48
C GLN A 392 -4.87 -7.11 -10.32
N ILE A 393 -4.32 -7.00 -11.53
CA ILE A 393 -4.83 -6.10 -12.57
C ILE A 393 -5.89 -6.85 -13.37
N ILE A 394 -7.01 -6.20 -13.64
CA ILE A 394 -8.10 -6.78 -14.44
C ILE A 394 -7.65 -7.05 -15.88
N GLU A 395 -8.13 -8.14 -16.48
CA GLU A 395 -7.72 -8.57 -17.83
C GLU A 395 -7.97 -7.52 -18.92
N VAL A 396 -8.94 -6.62 -18.71
CA VAL A 396 -9.36 -5.56 -19.66
C VAL A 396 -8.80 -4.17 -19.30
N ALA A 397 -7.70 -4.12 -18.52
CA ALA A 397 -7.16 -2.86 -18.01
C ALA A 397 -6.68 -1.92 -19.14
N GLU A 398 -6.11 -2.45 -20.23
CA GLU A 398 -5.62 -1.63 -21.34
C GLU A 398 -6.76 -0.93 -22.09
N GLU A 399 -7.87 -1.64 -22.32
CA GLU A 399 -9.09 -1.10 -22.91
C GLU A 399 -9.71 -0.04 -22.01
N ILE A 400 -9.75 -0.28 -20.70
CA ILE A 400 -10.27 0.67 -19.71
C ILE A 400 -9.40 1.94 -19.65
N ILE A 401 -8.07 1.80 -19.63
CA ILE A 401 -7.15 2.93 -19.70
C ILE A 401 -7.35 3.71 -21.01
N SER A 402 -7.66 3.03 -22.12
CA SER A 402 -8.01 3.71 -23.38
C SER A 402 -9.28 4.55 -23.27
N ILE A 403 -10.26 4.16 -22.46
CA ILE A 403 -11.46 4.97 -22.18
C ILE A 403 -11.10 6.17 -21.30
N PHE A 404 -10.23 5.99 -20.29
CA PHE A 404 -9.78 7.09 -19.43
C PHE A 404 -9.03 8.19 -20.21
N LYS A 405 -8.41 7.88 -21.35
CA LYS A 405 -7.80 8.89 -22.22
C LYS A 405 -8.80 9.94 -22.74
N LEU A 406 -10.10 9.63 -22.77
CA LEU A 406 -11.13 10.60 -23.14
C LEU A 406 -11.24 11.76 -22.14
N THR A 407 -10.81 11.55 -20.88
CA THR A 407 -10.84 12.60 -19.84
C THR A 407 -9.59 13.47 -19.83
N TRP A 408 -8.57 13.13 -20.62
CA TRP A 408 -7.28 13.85 -20.62
C TRP A 408 -7.42 15.34 -20.91
N PRO A 409 -8.19 15.79 -21.93
CA PRO A 409 -8.37 17.22 -22.19
C PRO A 409 -9.10 17.96 -21.06
N THR A 410 -10.06 17.30 -20.41
CA THR A 410 -10.84 17.89 -19.31
C THR A 410 -10.00 18.02 -18.03
N LEU A 411 -9.14 17.05 -17.74
CA LEU A 411 -8.34 17.00 -16.52
C LEU A 411 -6.93 17.60 -16.67
N GLY A 412 -6.44 17.80 -17.89
CA GLY A 412 -5.06 18.22 -18.15
C GLY A 412 -4.05 17.11 -17.94
N ILE A 413 -4.40 15.89 -18.36
CA ILE A 413 -3.50 14.74 -18.26
C ILE A 413 -2.76 14.58 -19.59
N THR A 414 -1.45 14.75 -19.56
CA THR A 414 -0.57 14.40 -20.67
C THR A 414 -0.09 12.95 -20.50
N LYS A 415 0.52 12.39 -21.56
CA LYS A 415 1.10 11.05 -21.49
C LYS A 415 2.13 10.93 -20.34
N LYS A 416 3.01 11.93 -20.17
CA LYS A 416 4.01 11.94 -19.09
C LYS A 416 3.37 11.97 -17.70
N ILE A 417 2.29 12.75 -17.53
CA ILE A 417 1.52 12.77 -16.28
C ILE A 417 0.86 11.42 -16.00
N HIS A 418 0.30 10.78 -17.03
CA HIS A 418 -0.26 9.45 -16.89
C HIS A 418 0.81 8.42 -16.49
N ASP A 419 1.94 8.38 -17.20
CA ASP A 419 3.01 7.41 -16.97
C ASP A 419 3.55 7.53 -15.52
N ILE A 420 3.77 8.75 -15.02
CA ILE A 420 4.25 8.96 -13.63
C ILE A 420 3.20 8.66 -12.56
N LEU A 421 1.93 9.02 -12.80
CA LEU A 421 0.84 8.69 -11.86
C LEU A 421 0.55 7.19 -11.84
N TYR A 422 0.65 6.52 -12.99
CA TYR A 422 0.43 5.09 -13.07
C TYR A 422 1.55 4.31 -12.40
N CYS A 423 2.82 4.71 -12.61
CA CYS A 423 3.95 4.24 -11.80
C CYS A 423 3.67 4.37 -10.29
N TRP A 424 3.21 5.55 -9.86
CA TRP A 424 2.92 5.82 -8.45
C TRP A 424 1.82 4.92 -7.89
N VAL A 425 0.71 4.78 -8.61
CA VAL A 425 -0.43 3.96 -8.20
C VAL A 425 -0.07 2.46 -8.17
N LEU A 426 0.69 1.96 -9.15
CA LEU A 426 1.24 0.61 -9.15
C LEU A 426 2.15 0.35 -7.94
N PHE A 427 3.05 1.30 -7.66
CA PHE A 427 3.95 1.19 -6.51
C PHE A 427 3.19 1.24 -5.19
N GLN A 428 2.23 2.15 -5.03
CA GLN A 428 1.33 2.19 -3.88
C GLN A 428 0.64 0.84 -3.67
N GLN A 429 0.11 0.25 -4.74
CA GLN A 429 -0.60 -1.01 -4.66
C GLN A 429 0.35 -2.17 -4.30
N PHE A 430 1.56 -2.18 -4.85
CA PHE A 430 2.63 -3.09 -4.42
C PHE A 430 2.92 -2.97 -2.92
N THR A 431 3.08 -1.75 -2.37
CA THR A 431 3.40 -1.58 -0.93
C THR A 431 2.33 -2.16 0.00
N ARG A 432 1.08 -2.27 -0.47
CA ARG A 432 -0.06 -2.84 0.30
C ARG A 432 -0.19 -4.35 0.14
N THR A 433 0.08 -4.85 -1.06
CA THR A 433 -0.21 -6.24 -1.47
C THR A 433 1.02 -7.15 -1.39
N GLY A 434 2.22 -6.60 -1.60
CA GLY A 434 3.47 -7.34 -1.73
C GLY A 434 3.66 -8.02 -3.09
N GLU A 435 2.77 -7.78 -4.06
CA GLU A 435 2.81 -8.47 -5.36
C GLU A 435 3.96 -7.99 -6.26
N VAL A 436 4.89 -8.89 -6.58
CA VAL A 436 6.13 -8.58 -7.32
C VAL A 436 5.84 -8.05 -8.72
N THR A 437 4.80 -8.55 -9.37
CA THR A 437 4.39 -8.13 -10.72
C THR A 437 4.03 -6.64 -10.76
N LEU A 438 3.44 -6.09 -9.70
CA LEU A 438 3.12 -4.68 -9.61
C LEU A 438 4.38 -3.82 -9.47
N LEU A 439 5.40 -4.31 -8.74
CA LEU A 439 6.69 -3.65 -8.64
C LEU A 439 7.43 -3.63 -9.98
N GLU A 440 7.37 -4.73 -10.74
CA GLU A 440 7.91 -4.82 -12.10
C GLU A 440 7.24 -3.84 -13.06
N LEU A 441 5.90 -3.74 -13.02
CA LEU A 441 5.15 -2.79 -13.82
C LEU A 441 5.46 -1.34 -13.43
N ALA A 442 5.56 -1.04 -12.12
CA ALA A 442 5.96 0.29 -11.66
C ALA A 442 7.35 0.67 -12.18
N PHE A 443 8.30 -0.27 -12.17
CA PHE A 443 9.62 -0.08 -12.75
C PHE A 443 9.57 0.12 -14.28
N PHE A 444 8.67 -0.56 -14.99
CA PHE A 444 8.50 -0.30 -16.43
C PHE A 444 7.96 1.12 -16.70
N GLU A 445 6.95 1.57 -15.95
CA GLU A 445 6.37 2.91 -16.11
C GLU A 445 7.36 4.03 -15.75
N ILE A 446 8.16 3.85 -14.70
CA ILE A 446 9.15 4.86 -14.28
C ILE A 446 10.22 5.09 -15.36
N HIS A 447 10.60 4.05 -16.09
CA HIS A 447 11.53 4.15 -17.21
C HIS A 447 10.97 4.94 -18.39
N LYS A 448 9.66 4.86 -18.66
CA LYS A 448 9.02 5.68 -19.71
C LYS A 448 9.13 7.16 -19.40
N VAL A 449 8.93 7.53 -18.13
CA VAL A 449 9.02 8.93 -17.67
C VAL A 449 10.45 9.46 -17.79
N ALA A 450 11.43 8.66 -17.39
CA ALA A 450 12.84 9.03 -17.44
C ALA A 450 13.43 9.03 -18.87
N SER A 451 12.84 8.27 -19.79
CA SER A 451 13.27 8.28 -21.18
C SER A 451 12.99 9.65 -21.80
N ARG A 452 14.05 10.37 -22.20
CA ARG A 452 13.92 11.67 -22.87
C ARG A 452 13.31 11.46 -24.25
N SER A 453 11.98 11.48 -24.35
CA SER A 453 11.31 11.66 -25.63
C SER A 453 11.53 13.10 -26.10
N ASP A 454 11.68 13.31 -27.41
CA ASP A 454 11.67 14.61 -28.10
C ASP A 454 10.27 15.26 -27.99
N GLY A 455 9.88 15.59 -26.75
CA GLY A 455 8.55 16.04 -26.38
C GLY A 455 8.41 17.55 -26.55
N ASP A 456 7.16 17.99 -26.72
CA ASP A 456 6.84 19.41 -26.78
C ASP A 456 7.40 20.15 -25.55
N VAL A 457 8.18 21.20 -25.80
CA VAL A 457 8.79 22.06 -24.77
C VAL A 457 7.71 22.63 -23.84
N ASN A 458 6.52 22.91 -24.38
CA ASN A 458 5.40 23.43 -23.61
C ASN A 458 4.81 22.37 -22.66
N GLU A 459 4.66 21.13 -23.13
CA GLU A 459 4.21 20.01 -22.28
C GLU A 459 5.22 19.71 -21.17
N GLU A 460 6.52 19.80 -21.45
CA GLU A 460 7.57 19.62 -20.44
C GLU A 460 7.52 20.73 -19.38
N ALA A 461 7.36 21.99 -19.81
CA ALA A 461 7.20 23.12 -18.89
C ALA A 461 5.95 22.98 -18.02
N TYR A 462 4.83 22.52 -18.59
CA TYR A 462 3.62 22.22 -17.85
C TYR A 462 3.85 21.10 -16.84
N PHE A 463 4.47 19.99 -17.26
CA PHE A 463 4.74 18.84 -16.40
C PHE A 463 5.58 19.20 -15.17
N ARG A 464 6.64 20.00 -15.36
CA ARG A 464 7.48 20.51 -14.27
C ARG A 464 6.79 21.53 -13.37
N SER A 465 5.72 22.17 -13.86
CA SER A 465 4.97 23.17 -13.08
C SER A 465 4.06 22.57 -12.01
N LEU A 466 3.79 21.27 -12.07
CA LEU A 466 2.95 20.56 -11.10
C LEU A 466 3.70 20.36 -9.80
N ILE A 467 3.33 21.07 -8.74
CA ILE A 467 4.09 21.11 -7.49
C ILE A 467 3.49 20.19 -6.42
N CYS A 468 4.34 19.39 -5.82
CA CYS A 468 4.05 18.59 -4.64
C CYS A 468 4.85 19.11 -3.44
N SER A 469 4.45 18.67 -2.25
CA SER A 469 5.10 19.07 -1.01
C SER A 469 5.25 17.92 -0.03
N ALA A 470 6.48 17.67 0.42
CA ALA A 470 6.78 16.65 1.42
C ALA A 470 7.36 17.30 2.69
N GLU A 471 6.98 16.77 3.85
CA GLU A 471 7.65 17.12 5.11
C GLU A 471 8.93 16.32 5.23
N VAL A 472 10.06 17.02 5.20
CA VAL A 472 11.39 16.43 5.34
C VAL A 472 12.05 17.13 6.53
N TYR A 473 12.44 16.37 7.56
CA TYR A 473 13.11 16.90 8.77
C TYR A 473 12.46 18.18 9.34
N CYS A 474 11.14 18.18 9.50
CA CYS A 474 10.36 19.28 10.08
C CYS A 474 10.25 20.57 9.22
N TYR A 475 10.61 20.54 7.93
CA TYR A 475 10.28 21.62 6.99
C TYR A 475 9.57 21.09 5.74
N LYS A 476 8.75 21.95 5.13
CA LYS A 476 7.98 21.63 3.93
C LYS A 476 8.81 21.86 2.68
N LYS A 477 9.32 20.79 2.06
CA LYS A 477 10.05 20.85 0.78
C LYS A 477 9.03 20.84 -0.37
N LYS A 478 9.11 21.84 -1.26
CA LYS A 478 8.38 21.85 -2.54
C LYS A 478 9.23 21.16 -3.60
N MET A 479 8.60 20.37 -4.46
CA MET A 479 9.25 19.65 -5.55
C MET A 479 8.26 19.42 -6.69
N SER A 480 8.74 19.06 -7.88
CA SER A 480 7.84 18.71 -8.99
C SER A 480 7.06 17.42 -8.68
N LEU A 481 6.04 17.11 -9.47
CA LEU A 481 5.29 15.85 -9.38
C LEU A 481 6.21 14.63 -9.52
N VAL A 482 7.14 14.68 -10.49
CA VAL A 482 8.11 13.60 -10.75
C VAL A 482 9.04 13.42 -9.56
N ASP A 483 9.64 14.52 -9.10
CA ASP A 483 10.53 14.50 -7.93
C ASP A 483 9.82 13.95 -6.70
N ALA A 484 8.53 14.25 -6.51
CA ALA A 484 7.76 13.73 -5.40
C ALA A 484 7.54 12.23 -5.50
N VAL A 485 7.18 11.71 -6.67
CA VAL A 485 7.05 10.26 -6.86
C VAL A 485 8.40 9.58 -6.62
N PHE A 486 9.46 10.07 -7.22
CA PHE A 486 10.83 9.57 -7.07
C PHE A 486 11.28 9.59 -5.61
N PHE A 487 11.12 10.73 -4.94
CA PHE A 487 11.46 10.88 -3.54
C PHE A 487 10.71 9.87 -2.64
N ASN A 488 9.41 9.71 -2.84
CA ASN A 488 8.60 8.79 -2.03
C ASN A 488 8.96 7.31 -2.28
N ILE A 489 9.19 6.93 -3.55
CA ILE A 489 9.66 5.57 -3.90
C ILE A 489 11.02 5.30 -3.24
N LYS A 490 12.00 6.20 -3.44
CA LYS A 490 13.33 6.08 -2.83
C LYS A 490 13.24 5.99 -1.31
N TRP A 491 12.43 6.84 -0.67
CA TRP A 491 12.26 6.86 0.77
C TRP A 491 11.74 5.52 1.29
N TRP A 492 10.70 4.97 0.65
CA TRP A 492 10.09 3.72 1.07
C TRP A 492 11.01 2.52 0.83
N CYS A 493 11.65 2.45 -0.35
CA CYS A 493 12.67 1.43 -0.62
C CYS A 493 13.80 1.52 0.42
N GLY A 494 14.24 2.74 0.74
CA GLY A 494 15.24 2.97 1.79
C GLY A 494 14.84 2.37 3.14
N LYS A 495 13.58 2.48 3.57
CA LYS A 495 13.14 1.85 4.84
C LYS A 495 13.30 0.34 4.87
N GLN A 496 13.15 -0.33 3.74
CA GLN A 496 13.34 -1.77 3.64
C GLN A 496 14.83 -2.12 3.48
N LEU A 497 15.54 -1.39 2.61
CA LEU A 497 16.92 -1.64 2.22
C LEU A 497 17.95 -1.22 3.29
N GLU A 498 17.66 -0.24 4.13
CA GLU A 498 18.51 0.12 5.28
C GLU A 498 18.65 -1.02 6.30
N ASP A 499 17.75 -2.01 6.25
CA ASP A 499 17.80 -3.21 7.08
C ASP A 499 17.43 -4.47 6.27
N TYR A 500 18.05 -4.63 5.09
CA TYR A 500 17.74 -5.75 4.19
C TYR A 500 17.95 -7.13 4.83
N HIS A 501 18.89 -7.26 5.78
CA HIS A 501 19.12 -8.49 6.53
C HIS A 501 17.88 -9.00 7.27
N LEU A 502 17.02 -8.08 7.72
CA LEU A 502 15.76 -8.37 8.42
C LEU A 502 14.62 -8.65 7.44
N HIS A 503 14.51 -7.83 6.39
CA HIS A 503 13.34 -7.83 5.50
C HIS A 503 13.43 -8.86 4.38
N PHE A 504 14.64 -9.35 4.05
CA PHE A 504 14.86 -10.22 2.90
C PHE A 504 15.61 -11.52 3.23
N ASN A 505 15.29 -12.54 2.45
CA ASN A 505 15.83 -13.89 2.45
C ASN A 505 15.91 -14.43 1.00
N GLU A 506 16.24 -15.71 0.84
CA GLU A 506 16.33 -16.33 -0.49
C GLU A 506 14.98 -16.35 -1.22
N ASP A 507 13.88 -16.56 -0.48
CA ASP A 507 12.52 -16.69 -1.04
C ASP A 507 12.00 -15.39 -1.67
N ASN A 508 12.45 -14.22 -1.18
CA ASN A 508 12.04 -12.91 -1.69
C ASN A 508 13.18 -12.13 -2.37
N SER A 509 14.21 -12.84 -2.82
CA SER A 509 15.36 -12.29 -3.56
C SER A 509 14.96 -11.45 -4.78
N ALA A 510 13.94 -11.85 -5.53
CA ALA A 510 13.45 -11.09 -6.69
C ALA A 510 12.88 -9.70 -6.30
N ILE A 511 12.18 -9.62 -5.16
CA ILE A 511 11.67 -8.35 -4.63
C ILE A 511 12.85 -7.46 -4.21
N TYR A 512 13.82 -8.04 -3.50
CA TYR A 512 15.02 -7.35 -3.08
C TYR A 512 15.81 -6.78 -4.27
N GLU A 513 16.07 -7.61 -5.29
CA GLU A 513 16.74 -7.20 -6.53
C GLU A 513 16.02 -6.03 -7.17
N ARG A 514 14.72 -6.17 -7.41
CA ARG A 514 13.94 -5.12 -8.07
C ARG A 514 13.87 -3.84 -7.24
N MET A 515 13.70 -3.92 -5.93
CA MET A 515 13.73 -2.74 -5.04
C MET A 515 15.07 -2.03 -5.08
N MET A 516 16.18 -2.79 -5.07
CA MET A 516 17.52 -2.22 -5.18
C MET A 516 17.68 -1.47 -6.49
N THR A 517 17.37 -2.12 -7.62
CA THR A 517 17.46 -1.51 -8.95
C THR A 517 16.56 -0.28 -9.07
N LEU A 518 15.34 -0.31 -8.54
CA LEU A 518 14.43 0.83 -8.53
C LEU A 518 14.98 1.99 -7.69
N ALA A 519 15.52 1.72 -6.50
CA ALA A 519 16.08 2.75 -5.62
C ALA A 519 17.31 3.43 -6.23
N THR A 520 18.20 2.66 -6.86
CA THR A 520 19.38 3.20 -7.55
C THR A 520 18.99 3.99 -8.79
N PHE A 521 18.05 3.47 -9.59
CA PHE A 521 17.57 4.15 -10.79
C PHE A 521 16.96 5.51 -10.46
N VAL A 522 16.10 5.56 -9.45
CA VAL A 522 15.49 6.81 -8.99
C VAL A 522 16.54 7.80 -8.48
N GLU A 523 17.59 7.30 -7.80
CA GLU A 523 18.68 8.15 -7.33
C GLU A 523 19.48 8.76 -8.49
N GLU A 524 19.73 7.98 -9.54
CA GLU A 524 20.38 8.46 -10.76
C GLU A 524 19.56 9.56 -11.43
N CYS A 525 18.24 9.38 -11.53
CA CYS A 525 17.36 10.41 -12.10
C CYS A 525 17.36 11.70 -11.28
N LEU A 526 17.23 11.61 -9.95
CA LEU A 526 17.26 12.78 -9.07
C LEU A 526 18.63 13.51 -9.10
N ALA A 527 19.72 12.78 -9.32
CA ALA A 527 21.06 13.34 -9.45
C ALA A 527 21.28 14.02 -10.82
N ASP A 528 20.69 13.50 -11.89
CA ASP A 528 20.80 14.07 -13.25
C ASP A 528 20.13 15.45 -13.35
N GLU A 529 18.95 15.63 -12.76
CA GLU A 529 18.25 16.93 -12.78
C GLU A 529 18.98 18.03 -11.99
N CYS A 530 19.81 17.65 -11.03
CA CYS A 530 20.62 18.58 -10.26
C CYS A 530 21.81 19.15 -11.06
N ARG A 531 22.07 18.64 -12.29
CA ARG A 531 23.13 19.12 -13.18
C ARG A 531 22.79 20.41 -13.93
N ASP A 532 21.51 20.72 -14.08
CA ASP A 532 21.05 21.92 -14.82
C ASP A 532 21.18 23.22 -14.01
N ASN A 533 21.45 23.14 -12.69
CA ASN A 533 21.72 24.30 -11.83
C ASN A 533 23.22 24.43 -11.58
N GLU A 534 23.85 25.51 -12.06
CA GLU A 534 25.30 25.81 -12.06
C GLU A 534 26.00 25.89 -10.66
N CYS A 535 25.43 25.33 -9.59
CA CYS A 535 25.95 25.51 -8.23
C CYS A 535 25.95 24.23 -7.38
N SER A 536 26.68 23.19 -7.81
CA SER A 536 27.40 22.27 -6.91
C SER A 536 28.37 21.41 -7.70
N LYS A 537 29.50 21.03 -7.09
CA LYS A 537 30.50 20.13 -7.70
C LYS A 537 29.82 18.80 -8.04
N LEU A 538 29.65 18.56 -9.34
CA LEU A 538 28.92 17.41 -9.91
C LEU A 538 29.46 16.09 -9.37
N MET A 539 28.58 15.35 -8.71
CA MET A 539 28.75 13.93 -8.46
C MET A 539 28.15 13.17 -9.65
N ASP A 540 28.86 12.16 -10.18
CA ASP A 540 28.30 11.37 -11.29
C ASP A 540 27.05 10.59 -10.82
N ALA A 541 26.06 10.41 -11.70
CA ALA A 541 24.80 9.72 -11.34
C ALA A 541 25.08 8.29 -10.84
N THR A 542 26.01 7.60 -11.50
CA THR A 542 26.52 6.28 -11.10
C THR A 542 27.19 6.31 -9.73
N GLU A 543 27.90 7.39 -9.43
CA GLU A 543 28.52 7.60 -8.13
C GLU A 543 27.45 7.78 -7.04
N ALA A 544 26.32 8.44 -7.37
CA ALA A 544 25.22 8.71 -6.43
C ALA A 544 24.53 7.41 -6.02
N ALA A 545 24.19 6.58 -7.01
CA ALA A 545 23.72 5.23 -6.77
C ALA A 545 24.72 4.41 -5.94
N SER A 546 26.02 4.45 -6.26
CA SER A 546 27.05 3.73 -5.51
C SER A 546 27.11 4.15 -4.04
N LYS A 547 27.06 5.46 -3.73
CA LYS A 547 27.04 5.95 -2.34
C LYS A 547 25.74 5.59 -1.61
N LEU A 548 24.60 5.55 -2.31
CA LEU A 548 23.34 5.11 -1.73
C LEU A 548 23.42 3.63 -1.31
N VAL A 549 23.90 2.76 -2.21
CA VAL A 549 24.10 1.33 -1.94
C VAL A 549 25.09 1.12 -0.79
N GLN A 550 26.20 1.87 -0.78
CA GLN A 550 27.15 1.86 0.32
C GLN A 550 26.46 2.18 1.66
N SER A 551 25.62 3.21 1.70
CA SER A 551 24.87 3.58 2.91
C SER A 551 23.91 2.48 3.38
N PHE A 552 23.23 1.80 2.45
CA PHE A 552 22.36 0.67 2.80
C PHE A 552 23.14 -0.50 3.40
N VAL A 553 24.30 -0.83 2.83
CA VAL A 553 25.20 -1.88 3.34
C VAL A 553 25.67 -1.55 4.75
N GLU A 554 26.16 -0.32 4.97
CA GLU A 554 26.60 0.14 6.29
C GLU A 554 25.49 0.03 7.34
N LYS A 555 24.30 0.58 7.04
CA LYS A 555 23.17 0.60 7.97
C LYS A 555 22.65 -0.81 8.25
N SER A 556 22.56 -1.67 7.24
CA SER A 556 22.00 -3.01 7.44
C SER A 556 22.95 -3.92 8.22
N ILE A 557 24.27 -3.85 7.96
CA ILE A 557 25.26 -4.58 8.76
C ILE A 557 25.24 -4.09 10.21
N GLN A 558 25.17 -2.78 10.44
CA GLN A 558 25.07 -2.22 11.80
C GLN A 558 23.79 -2.67 12.51
N ALA A 559 22.65 -2.69 11.81
CA ALA A 559 21.38 -3.18 12.36
C ALA A 559 21.44 -4.68 12.70
N ALA A 560 21.99 -5.51 11.80
CA ALA A 560 22.19 -6.93 12.01
C ALA A 560 23.13 -7.21 13.20
N TYR A 561 24.26 -6.50 13.27
CA TYR A 561 25.20 -6.56 14.39
C TYR A 561 24.54 -6.21 15.72
N LYS A 562 23.75 -5.13 15.76
CA LYS A 562 23.01 -4.72 16.97
C LYS A 562 22.03 -5.81 17.42
N ARG A 563 21.27 -6.42 16.50
CA ARG A 563 20.38 -7.55 16.83
C ARG A 563 21.13 -8.73 17.43
N VAL A 564 22.32 -9.04 16.91
CA VAL A 564 23.18 -10.09 17.49
C VAL A 564 23.57 -9.71 18.91
N LEU A 565 24.04 -8.47 19.14
CA LEU A 565 24.41 -7.96 20.48
C LEU A 565 23.27 -8.09 21.49
N ASP A 566 22.05 -7.72 21.10
CA ASP A 566 20.87 -7.78 21.98
C ASP A 566 20.56 -9.22 22.42
N LEU A 567 20.86 -10.22 21.59
CA LEU A 567 20.64 -11.65 21.88
C LEU A 567 21.86 -12.36 22.50
N LEU A 568 23.04 -11.71 22.54
CA LEU A 568 24.28 -12.34 23.00
C LEU A 568 24.18 -12.87 24.43
N HIS A 569 23.53 -12.14 25.34
CA HIS A 569 23.44 -12.55 26.74
C HIS A 569 22.60 -13.82 26.93
N ILE A 570 21.57 -14.00 26.09
CA ILE A 570 20.71 -15.18 26.10
C ILE A 570 21.44 -16.36 25.46
N LYS A 571 22.07 -16.15 24.30
CA LYS A 571 22.84 -17.20 23.60
C LYS A 571 24.03 -17.69 24.41
N SER A 572 24.77 -16.79 25.07
CA SER A 572 25.91 -17.18 25.93
C SER A 572 25.51 -18.04 27.13
N LYS A 573 24.38 -17.73 27.78
CA LYS A 573 23.83 -18.57 28.85
C LYS A 573 23.36 -19.92 28.34
N THR A 574 22.77 -19.96 27.15
CA THR A 574 22.20 -21.19 26.56
C THR A 574 23.29 -22.13 26.05
N GLU A 575 24.29 -21.59 25.34
CA GLU A 575 25.38 -22.37 24.75
C GLU A 575 26.57 -22.61 25.69
N GLN A 576 26.58 -21.98 26.87
CA GLN A 576 27.70 -22.03 27.83
C GLN A 576 29.06 -21.67 27.19
N LYS A 577 29.05 -20.76 26.20
CA LYS A 577 30.26 -20.27 25.51
C LYS A 577 30.52 -18.81 25.81
N HIS A 578 31.77 -18.39 25.62
CA HIS A 578 32.16 -17.01 25.78
C HIS A 578 31.40 -16.10 24.79
N PRO A 579 30.84 -14.94 25.22
CA PRO A 579 30.05 -14.06 24.36
C PRO A 579 30.76 -13.63 23.07
N LEU A 580 32.07 -13.36 23.13
CA LEU A 580 32.86 -13.00 21.93
C LEU A 580 32.99 -14.16 20.93
N ALA A 581 33.05 -15.40 21.40
CA ALA A 581 33.10 -16.57 20.50
C ALA A 581 31.76 -16.75 19.77
N ILE A 582 30.64 -16.52 20.47
CA ILE A 582 29.30 -16.51 19.87
C ILE A 582 29.18 -15.37 18.87
N LEU A 583 29.60 -14.16 19.24
CA LEU A 583 29.58 -13.00 18.36
C LEU A 583 30.33 -13.26 17.04
N ALA A 584 31.54 -13.84 17.12
CA ALA A 584 32.31 -14.18 15.91
C ALA A 584 31.58 -15.19 15.01
N ASN A 585 30.95 -16.22 15.60
CA ASN A 585 30.20 -17.22 14.85
C ASN A 585 28.94 -16.63 14.21
N GLU A 586 28.22 -15.75 14.90
CA GLU A 586 27.03 -15.08 14.37
C GLU A 586 27.39 -14.11 13.24
N LEU A 587 28.48 -13.34 13.37
CA LEU A 587 29.00 -12.50 12.30
C LEU A 587 29.43 -13.35 11.09
N LYS A 588 29.99 -14.53 11.31
CA LYS A 588 30.31 -15.46 10.22
C LYS A 588 29.06 -15.91 9.46
N LEU A 589 27.94 -16.16 10.16
CA LEU A 589 26.66 -16.48 9.50
C LEU A 589 26.14 -15.30 8.67
N ILE A 590 26.31 -14.06 9.16
CA ILE A 590 25.99 -12.85 8.38
C ILE A 590 26.84 -12.79 7.10
N VAL A 591 28.14 -12.99 7.22
CA VAL A 591 29.09 -13.03 6.10
C VAL A 591 28.69 -14.08 5.05
N GLU A 592 28.29 -15.27 5.49
CA GLU A 592 27.84 -16.35 4.60
C GLU A 592 26.50 -16.02 3.92
N LYS A 593 25.55 -15.42 4.65
CA LYS A 593 24.27 -14.96 4.08
C LYS A 593 24.49 -13.84 3.05
N ASP A 594 25.33 -12.86 3.37
CA ASP A 594 25.71 -11.77 2.47
C ASP A 594 26.26 -12.31 1.16
N ALA A 595 27.21 -13.24 1.23
CA ALA A 595 27.88 -13.81 0.06
C ALA A 595 26.90 -14.54 -0.88
N ASN A 596 25.91 -15.24 -0.32
CA ASN A 596 25.01 -16.08 -1.10
C ASN A 596 23.77 -15.32 -1.63
N VAL A 597 23.24 -14.38 -0.86
CA VAL A 597 21.93 -13.75 -1.14
C VAL A 597 22.08 -12.31 -1.63
N PHE A 598 22.89 -11.49 -0.95
CA PHE A 598 22.84 -10.04 -1.12
C PHE A 598 23.95 -9.49 -2.01
N ILE A 599 25.17 -9.97 -1.83
CA ILE A 599 26.36 -9.53 -2.58
C ILE A 599 26.21 -9.69 -4.09
N PRO A 600 25.66 -10.79 -4.65
CA PRO A 600 25.48 -10.93 -6.09
C PRO A 600 24.70 -9.76 -6.69
N ILE A 601 23.63 -9.33 -6.03
CA ILE A 601 22.77 -8.21 -6.46
C ILE A 601 23.44 -6.86 -6.19
N LEU A 602 24.01 -6.66 -4.99
CA LEU A 602 24.66 -5.40 -4.62
C LEU A 602 25.85 -5.09 -5.52
N SER A 603 26.58 -6.11 -5.98
CA SER A 603 27.76 -5.96 -6.83
C SER A 603 27.44 -5.35 -8.20
N LEU A 604 26.21 -5.51 -8.70
CA LEU A 604 25.74 -4.90 -9.94
C LEU A 604 25.70 -3.37 -9.85
N HIS A 605 25.41 -2.84 -8.67
CA HIS A 605 25.26 -1.40 -8.43
C HIS A 605 26.47 -0.79 -7.72
N PHE A 606 27.21 -1.59 -6.95
CA PHE A 606 28.40 -1.18 -6.20
C PHE A 606 29.48 -2.28 -6.28
N PRO A 607 30.40 -2.21 -7.26
CA PRO A 607 31.41 -3.26 -7.49
C PRO A 607 32.34 -3.50 -6.28
N GLN A 608 32.49 -2.52 -5.39
CA GLN A 608 33.34 -2.61 -4.21
C GLN A 608 32.61 -3.15 -2.96
N VAL A 609 31.38 -3.66 -3.09
CA VAL A 609 30.54 -4.11 -1.95
C VAL A 609 31.23 -5.15 -1.07
N ILE A 610 31.91 -6.12 -1.67
CA ILE A 610 32.59 -7.21 -0.94
C ILE A 610 33.68 -6.64 -0.03
N MET A 611 34.50 -5.73 -0.56
CA MET A 611 35.54 -5.05 0.21
C MET A 611 34.93 -4.25 1.36
N HIS A 612 33.85 -3.53 1.08
CA HIS A 612 33.21 -2.63 2.02
C HIS A 612 32.51 -3.39 3.16
N SER A 613 31.66 -4.37 2.84
CA SER A 613 30.99 -5.24 3.84
C SER A 613 32.02 -5.96 4.72
N SER A 614 33.05 -6.55 4.11
CA SER A 614 34.08 -7.28 4.85
C SER A 614 34.83 -6.37 5.84
N ARG A 615 35.13 -5.13 5.45
CA ARG A 615 35.81 -4.15 6.32
C ARG A 615 34.94 -3.76 7.52
N ILE A 616 33.65 -3.52 7.33
CA ILE A 616 32.73 -3.13 8.41
C ILE A 616 32.60 -4.28 9.40
N LEU A 617 32.31 -5.50 8.92
CA LEU A 617 32.17 -6.69 9.76
C LEU A 617 33.45 -6.97 10.52
N HIS A 618 34.61 -6.83 9.85
CA HIS A 618 35.90 -7.01 10.49
C HIS A 618 36.12 -5.98 11.62
N GLN A 619 35.83 -4.71 11.35
CA GLN A 619 36.01 -3.63 12.31
C GLN A 619 35.10 -3.80 13.53
N LEU A 620 33.81 -4.09 13.32
CA LEU A 620 32.83 -4.25 14.41
C LEU A 620 33.24 -5.35 15.41
N TYR A 621 33.72 -6.50 14.92
CA TYR A 621 34.24 -7.54 15.80
C TYR A 621 35.58 -7.15 16.44
N GLY A 622 36.48 -6.55 15.65
CA GLY A 622 37.82 -6.16 16.12
C GLY A 622 37.79 -5.16 17.27
N GLU A 623 36.83 -4.24 17.27
CA GLU A 623 36.61 -3.29 18.36
C GLU A 623 36.21 -3.98 19.67
N GLN A 624 35.43 -5.07 19.62
CA GLN A 624 35.07 -5.86 20.79
C GLN A 624 36.18 -6.83 21.23
N LEU A 625 36.96 -7.33 20.26
CA LEU A 625 38.03 -8.29 20.51
C LEU A 625 39.28 -7.64 21.12
N ARG A 626 39.62 -6.40 20.74
CA ARG A 626 40.86 -5.74 21.18
C ARG A 626 41.01 -5.64 22.71
N PRO A 627 40.01 -5.14 23.48
CA PRO A 627 40.11 -5.10 24.94
C PRO A 627 40.24 -6.48 25.58
N PHE A 628 39.64 -7.50 24.95
CA PHE A 628 39.77 -8.88 25.40
C PHE A 628 41.21 -9.38 25.23
N LEU A 629 41.82 -9.16 24.06
CA LEU A 629 43.21 -9.57 23.79
C LEU A 629 44.22 -8.90 24.73
N GLU A 630 44.02 -7.62 25.06
CA GLU A 630 44.85 -6.90 26.04
C GLU A 630 44.72 -7.47 27.46
N GLY A 631 43.57 -8.06 27.79
CA GLY A 631 43.28 -8.67 29.09
C GLY A 631 43.64 -10.14 29.23
N VAL A 632 44.03 -10.84 28.16
CA VAL A 632 44.36 -12.28 28.24
C VAL A 632 45.78 -12.49 28.78
N THR A 633 45.87 -13.01 30.01
CA THR A 633 47.15 -13.39 30.63
C THR A 633 47.42 -14.90 30.64
N HIS A 634 46.39 -15.74 30.43
CA HIS A 634 46.49 -17.21 30.40
C HIS A 634 45.50 -17.81 29.37
N LEU A 635 45.87 -18.94 28.74
CA LEU A 635 45.03 -19.68 27.79
C LEU A 635 43.95 -20.52 28.52
N SER A 636 42.88 -19.87 28.96
CA SER A 636 41.67 -20.57 29.43
C SER A 636 40.89 -21.21 28.27
N GLU A 637 40.02 -22.18 28.57
CA GLU A 637 39.12 -22.78 27.57
C GLU A 637 38.25 -21.72 26.86
N GLY A 638 37.78 -20.72 27.61
CA GLY A 638 37.07 -19.57 27.04
C GLY A 638 37.94 -18.74 26.09
N ALA A 639 39.20 -18.48 26.46
CA ALA A 639 40.15 -17.78 25.59
C ALA A 639 40.45 -18.56 24.31
N ILE A 640 40.69 -19.88 24.40
CA ILE A 640 40.92 -20.74 23.24
C ILE A 640 39.71 -20.70 22.30
N SER A 641 38.50 -20.79 22.85
CA SER A 641 37.27 -20.70 22.04
C SER A 641 37.12 -19.35 21.33
N VAL A 642 37.46 -18.24 21.98
CA VAL A 642 37.39 -16.89 21.39
C VAL A 642 38.42 -16.74 20.27
N LEU A 643 39.67 -17.15 20.50
CA LEU A 643 40.73 -17.07 19.50
C LEU A 643 40.41 -17.95 18.29
N ALA A 644 39.93 -19.17 18.50
CA ALA A 644 39.52 -20.06 17.41
C ALA A 644 38.36 -19.49 16.58
N ALA A 645 37.35 -18.91 17.24
CA ALA A 645 36.22 -18.28 16.55
C ALA A 645 36.65 -17.01 15.79
N ALA A 646 37.52 -16.19 16.37
CA ALA A 646 38.11 -15.02 15.70
C ALA A 646 38.87 -15.39 14.43
N THR A 647 39.74 -16.42 14.49
CA THR A 647 40.46 -16.91 13.32
C THR A 647 39.51 -17.51 12.28
N SER A 648 38.43 -18.17 12.68
CA SER A 648 37.43 -18.67 11.73
C SER A 648 36.71 -17.53 11.01
N LEU A 649 36.33 -16.46 11.70
CA LEU A 649 35.67 -15.30 11.11
C LEU A 649 36.61 -14.61 10.11
N GLU A 650 37.86 -14.35 10.52
CA GLU A 650 38.88 -13.73 9.67
C GLU A 650 39.09 -14.54 8.38
N ARG A 651 39.24 -15.87 8.49
CA ARG A 651 39.37 -16.76 7.33
C ARG A 651 38.16 -16.69 6.39
N SER A 652 36.94 -16.61 6.92
CA SER A 652 35.73 -16.47 6.10
C SER A 652 35.72 -15.16 5.32
N LEU A 653 36.10 -14.04 5.96
CA LEU A 653 36.20 -12.73 5.33
C LEU A 653 37.28 -12.71 4.24
N THR A 654 38.47 -13.26 4.52
CA THR A 654 39.55 -13.38 3.54
C THR A 654 39.12 -14.25 2.34
N LYS A 655 38.39 -15.35 2.58
CA LYS A 655 37.89 -16.22 1.51
C LYS A 655 36.96 -15.47 0.55
N ILE A 656 36.04 -14.66 1.08
CA ILE A 656 35.10 -13.89 0.24
C ILE A 656 35.83 -12.76 -0.48
N LEU A 657 36.79 -12.08 0.16
CA LEU A 657 37.64 -11.10 -0.53
C LEU A 657 38.45 -11.72 -1.67
N GLY A 658 38.99 -12.93 -1.45
CA GLY A 658 39.73 -13.68 -2.47
C GLY A 658 38.89 -14.06 -3.68
N SER A 659 37.57 -14.20 -3.52
CA SER A 659 36.66 -14.53 -4.64
C SER A 659 36.55 -13.42 -5.70
N MET A 660 36.94 -12.18 -5.37
CA MET A 660 36.91 -11.02 -6.28
C MET A 660 38.17 -10.89 -7.15
N CYS A 661 39.26 -11.56 -6.80
CA CYS A 661 40.57 -11.32 -7.41
C CYS A 661 41.13 -12.64 -7.93
N GLY A 662 41.17 -12.82 -9.25
CA GLY A 662 41.87 -13.96 -9.85
C GLY A 662 43.33 -14.00 -9.41
N ASP A 663 43.82 -15.19 -9.01
CA ASP A 663 45.20 -15.64 -8.74
C ASP A 663 46.25 -14.66 -8.14
N GLY A 664 45.83 -13.55 -7.52
CA GLY A 664 46.68 -12.55 -6.83
C GLY A 664 46.33 -12.43 -5.35
N VAL A 665 46.32 -13.55 -4.63
CA VAL A 665 45.44 -13.81 -3.47
C VAL A 665 45.89 -13.19 -2.12
N GLU A 666 47.15 -12.80 -1.92
CA GLU A 666 47.63 -12.44 -0.57
C GLU A 666 47.97 -10.95 -0.35
N SER A 667 48.30 -10.18 -1.40
CA SER A 667 48.75 -8.79 -1.23
C SER A 667 47.61 -7.77 -1.09
N LEU A 668 46.45 -8.02 -1.71
CA LEU A 668 45.27 -7.15 -1.59
C LEU A 668 44.54 -7.34 -0.26
N CYS A 669 44.39 -8.58 0.21
CA CYS A 669 43.78 -8.88 1.51
C CYS A 669 44.57 -8.24 2.67
N SER A 670 45.91 -8.31 2.62
CA SER A 670 46.81 -7.75 3.65
C SER A 670 46.81 -6.22 3.73
N ASN A 671 46.45 -5.53 2.64
CA ASN A 671 46.38 -4.07 2.60
C ASN A 671 45.05 -3.50 3.10
N HIS A 672 43.99 -4.31 3.15
CA HIS A 672 42.63 -3.85 3.44
C HIS A 672 42.04 -4.35 4.76
N LEU A 673 42.47 -5.51 5.26
CA LEU A 673 42.14 -6.01 6.59
C LEU A 673 43.42 -6.26 7.38
N GLN A 674 43.61 -5.53 8.47
CA GLN A 674 44.69 -5.84 9.42
C GLN A 674 44.28 -7.07 10.24
N PRO A 675 45.09 -8.15 10.29
CA PRO A 675 44.75 -9.35 11.03
C PRO A 675 44.37 -9.04 12.48
N TYR A 676 43.41 -9.77 13.03
CA TYR A 676 43.22 -9.75 14.47
C TYR A 676 44.52 -10.28 15.09
N GLN A 677 45.17 -9.51 15.95
CA GLN A 677 46.49 -9.81 16.53
C GLN A 677 46.52 -11.04 17.46
N VAL A 678 45.61 -12.00 17.24
CA VAL A 678 45.46 -13.32 17.86
C VAL A 678 46.81 -14.04 17.95
N TYR A 679 47.64 -13.99 16.90
CA TYR A 679 48.97 -14.62 16.91
C TYR A 679 49.95 -13.99 17.91
N PHE A 680 49.86 -12.68 18.15
CA PHE A 680 50.69 -11.99 19.15
C PHE A 680 50.27 -12.37 20.57
N ALA A 681 48.96 -12.47 20.83
CA ALA A 681 48.45 -12.92 22.12
C ALA A 681 48.86 -14.38 22.41
N VAL A 682 48.76 -15.28 21.43
CA VAL A 682 49.21 -16.67 21.58
C VAL A 682 50.71 -16.75 21.80
N SER A 683 51.51 -15.99 21.03
CA SER A 683 52.98 -16.01 21.15
C SER A 683 53.48 -15.46 22.50
N PHE A 684 52.83 -14.44 23.05
CA PHE A 684 53.15 -13.88 24.37
C PHE A 684 52.81 -14.82 25.53
N LEU A 685 51.85 -15.73 25.33
CA LEU A 685 51.45 -16.71 26.36
C LEU A 685 52.34 -17.97 26.39
N PHE A 686 53.17 -18.17 25.36
CA PHE A 686 54.15 -19.26 25.29
C PHE A 686 55.58 -18.83 25.71
N THR A 687 55.80 -17.53 25.94
CA THR A 687 57.00 -16.96 26.58
C THR A 687 56.76 -16.75 28.06
#